data_AF-A0A9P5GUW3-F1
#
_entry.id   AF-A0A9P5GUW3-F1
#
_cell.length_a   1.000
_cell.length_b   1.000
_cell.length_c   1.000
_cell.angle_alpha   90.00
_cell.angle_beta   90.00
_cell.angle_gamma   90.00
#
_symmetry.space_group_name_H-M   'P 1'
#
loop_
_entity.id
_entity.type
_entity.pdbx_description
1 polymer ?
#
loop_
_entity_poly.entity_id
_entity_poly.type
_entity_poly.pdbx_seq_one_letter_code
_entity_poly.pdbx_strand_id
1 'polypeptide(L)'
;MTTVTTTIPPLNQSSFDLIGPYGDWRDDLHNQGYAVIKNAIDTERAIGYQRKALEWLKSFSPALDLDSPSTWTKDNLPVQGQVNTFNGYSVTHEKFMWDARMEPKVLEAFAKLWGTDELLVSFDALNVTLPNQKYKPALKPWPHVDQSPFRRGLHCIQGIINLSHAGPEDGALMVFPKSNTVTERFFDTETDPSTWEQKDIRLFSVEEIKWFEDHGMKPFKVLAEPGDLILWDSRTVHWGGEPTVNSNTIRTVIYASYAPLTIHRVQDIPAEILLRLTHLETLIEQQKDAINELSARVASSSDHLARSGPSIYSSQPKYDWDPSSEHVYDKSSFGLFPPENAYGNEYAFTIPFGHHTPTGSLLALDRVKNLVGDYPQDFFKQIEKKRPFNSIQVTGIPQAFEQIDRSRLHPQVTKPLITEFLHHVHPFFPIVEPQLLHMLFDTFSTYTKVNSIQTSLYLIILALGKVASNPQRIFDIEADKDLSGMEYFASAYNYLNNPLITSFTADHLLPLALFYGSMYLRYIGRPIQAWQMIRDASGSVQIMISELHDMNTHEERASLYRIAWGCFILECDDLAEFHFPPSGIELLVDRLPFPRIAEDSRNGHLVFLAMCSIRKLLNRVHSALYAKSDQENFHASPPPQHTSDTPGATPQKNWITSLKTISEELDRQLEDWFASLPNPIRPTLGNTISANHPYDTYILARYYVTKHIICRPSLVFAADTQGSTVLPEFIFANCKKCVDSCRKFIWAASIIMRQRTHGNWHRMQAMLAAIFTLSTAKTTPALEALVPDFDELVKEAIQCIEPWAGHCEAADTVISMLKTIRQKVRVIVRGA
;
A
#
# COMPACT_ATOMS: atom_id res chain seq x y z
N MET A 1 3.70 -34.33 31.46
CA MET A 1 4.69 -33.22 31.50
C MET A 1 5.63 -33.46 30.35
N THR A 2 5.61 -32.58 29.35
CA THR A 2 6.43 -32.72 28.14
C THR A 2 7.44 -31.59 28.18
N THR A 3 8.72 -31.91 28.35
CA THR A 3 9.77 -30.89 28.53
C THR A 3 10.06 -30.24 27.18
N VAL A 4 9.53 -29.05 26.94
CA VAL A 4 9.88 -28.25 25.76
C VAL A 4 11.33 -27.79 25.93
N THR A 5 12.21 -28.35 25.12
CA THR A 5 13.64 -28.00 25.14
C THR A 5 13.85 -26.82 24.20
N THR A 6 13.62 -25.61 24.69
CA THR A 6 13.79 -24.37 23.90
C THR A 6 15.25 -24.23 23.48
N THR A 7 15.52 -24.44 22.19
CA THR A 7 16.86 -24.27 21.62
C THR A 7 17.14 -22.80 21.40
N ILE A 8 18.13 -22.26 22.11
CA ILE A 8 18.58 -20.86 21.97
C ILE A 8 19.09 -20.64 20.53
N PRO A 9 18.62 -19.61 19.80
CA PRO A 9 19.11 -19.28 18.46
C PRO A 9 20.63 -19.06 18.41
N PRO A 10 21.32 -19.47 17.32
CA PRO A 10 22.75 -19.26 17.17
C PRO A 10 23.11 -17.77 17.04
N LEU A 11 24.25 -17.37 17.61
CA LEU A 11 24.76 -16.00 17.53
C LEU A 11 25.22 -15.66 16.10
N ASN A 12 24.75 -14.53 15.58
CA ASN A 12 25.10 -13.99 14.28
C ASN A 12 26.32 -13.05 14.39
N GLN A 13 27.47 -13.51 13.93
CA GLN A 13 28.73 -12.75 13.92
C GLN A 13 28.77 -11.79 12.71
N SER A 14 29.22 -10.56 12.92
CA SER A 14 29.46 -9.63 11.81
C SER A 14 30.62 -10.11 10.93
N SER A 15 30.55 -9.77 9.64
CA SER A 15 31.66 -9.91 8.68
C SER A 15 32.49 -8.63 8.54
N PHE A 16 32.15 -7.57 9.30
CA PHE A 16 32.83 -6.28 9.28
C PHE A 16 33.35 -5.89 10.67
N ASP A 17 34.65 -5.55 10.72
CA ASP A 17 35.34 -5.03 11.90
C ASP A 17 35.94 -3.65 11.60
N LEU A 18 35.70 -2.69 12.51
CA LEU A 18 36.23 -1.31 12.42
C LEU A 18 37.65 -1.23 13.01
N ILE A 19 38.62 -1.91 12.37
CA ILE A 19 39.98 -2.08 12.87
C ILE A 19 40.83 -0.80 12.69
N GLY A 20 40.85 0.05 13.71
CA GLY A 20 41.73 1.21 13.81
C GLY A 20 43.17 0.90 14.28
N PRO A 21 44.03 1.94 14.46
CA PRO A 21 43.71 3.36 14.33
C PRO A 21 43.73 3.85 12.88
N TYR A 22 42.78 4.73 12.55
CA TYR A 22 42.59 5.35 11.24
C TYR A 22 43.19 6.76 11.13
N GLY A 23 43.41 7.45 12.25
CA GLY A 23 43.83 8.85 12.30
C GLY A 23 42.71 9.84 12.01
N ASP A 24 41.44 9.43 12.17
CA ASP A 24 40.25 10.25 11.93
C ASP A 24 39.06 9.81 12.80
N TRP A 25 37.90 10.41 12.58
CA TRP A 25 36.66 10.22 13.35
C TRP A 25 36.21 8.74 13.51
N ARG A 26 36.69 7.82 12.67
CA ARG A 26 36.43 6.38 12.84
C ARG A 26 37.06 5.82 14.13
N ASP A 27 38.11 6.45 14.63
CA ASP A 27 38.72 6.11 15.93
C ASP A 27 37.82 6.53 17.10
N ASP A 28 37.11 7.66 17.01
CA ASP A 28 36.10 8.03 18.01
C ASP A 28 34.88 7.10 17.93
N LEU A 29 34.43 6.77 16.72
CA LEU A 29 33.32 5.83 16.51
C LEU A 29 33.63 4.44 17.08
N HIS A 30 34.84 3.92 16.85
CA HIS A 30 35.28 2.65 17.46
C HIS A 30 35.35 2.75 18.99
N ASN A 31 36.09 3.74 19.52
CA ASN A 31 36.47 3.77 20.93
C ASN A 31 35.40 4.35 21.86
N GLN A 32 34.50 5.20 21.35
CA GLN A 32 33.41 5.82 22.12
C GLN A 32 32.02 5.35 21.68
N GLY A 33 31.89 4.60 20.58
CA GLY A 33 30.61 4.20 20.00
C GLY A 33 29.92 5.27 19.16
N TYR A 34 30.44 6.51 19.11
CA TYR A 34 29.88 7.59 18.31
C TYR A 34 30.96 8.58 17.84
N ALA A 35 30.66 9.32 16.78
CA ALA A 35 31.50 10.39 16.25
C ALA A 35 30.65 11.55 15.70
N VAL A 36 31.24 12.75 15.61
CA VAL A 36 30.59 13.93 15.01
C VAL A 36 31.50 14.52 13.93
N ILE A 37 31.09 14.34 12.67
CA ILE A 37 31.80 14.82 11.49
C ILE A 37 31.34 16.26 11.23
N LYS A 38 32.20 17.22 11.58
CA LYS A 38 31.88 18.65 11.53
C LYS A 38 31.78 19.19 10.11
N ASN A 39 30.74 19.98 9.82
CA ASN A 39 30.49 20.56 8.49
C ASN A 39 30.55 19.49 7.38
N ALA A 40 29.74 18.43 7.51
CA ALA A 40 29.51 17.45 6.46
C ALA A 40 28.64 18.05 5.34
N ILE A 41 27.66 18.88 5.72
CA ILE A 41 26.91 19.77 4.85
C ILE A 41 27.33 21.20 5.18
N ASP A 42 27.39 22.06 4.17
CA ASP A 42 27.56 23.50 4.37
C ASP A 42 26.39 24.08 5.21
N THR A 43 26.70 24.90 6.20
CA THR A 43 25.72 25.40 7.18
C THR A 43 24.54 26.15 6.54
N GLU A 44 24.75 26.92 5.47
CA GLU A 44 23.64 27.61 4.77
C GLU A 44 22.75 26.61 4.00
N ARG A 45 23.33 25.52 3.48
CA ARG A 45 22.56 24.44 2.84
C ARG A 45 21.80 23.62 3.88
N ALA A 46 22.39 23.36 5.04
CA ALA A 46 21.72 22.69 6.16
C ALA A 46 20.53 23.51 6.70
N ILE A 47 20.71 24.81 6.91
CA ILE A 47 19.62 25.76 7.24
C ILE A 47 18.60 25.82 6.11
N GLY A 48 19.02 25.69 4.85
CA GLY A 48 18.14 25.55 3.69
C GLY A 48 17.26 24.29 3.74
N TYR A 49 17.79 23.14 4.17
CA TYR A 49 16.99 21.93 4.38
C TYR A 49 16.11 22.02 5.63
N GLN A 50 16.60 22.66 6.71
CA GLN A 50 15.79 22.96 7.89
C GLN A 50 14.55 23.77 7.48
N ARG A 51 14.75 24.85 6.71
CA ARG A 51 13.66 25.70 6.23
C ARG A 51 12.63 24.90 5.42
N LYS A 52 13.07 24.05 4.48
CA LYS A 52 12.16 23.17 3.71
C LYS A 52 11.39 22.19 4.60
N ALA A 53 12.02 21.63 5.64
CA ALA A 53 11.35 20.75 6.60
C ALA A 53 10.29 21.48 7.45
N LEU A 54 10.55 22.74 7.81
CA LEU A 54 9.61 23.59 8.55
C LEU A 54 8.50 24.16 7.65
N GLU A 55 8.79 24.45 6.38
CA GLU A 55 7.80 24.78 5.34
C GLU A 55 6.85 23.60 5.09
N TRP A 56 7.39 22.37 4.98
CA TRP A 56 6.60 21.13 4.92
C TRP A 56 5.73 20.95 6.17
N LEU A 57 6.26 21.23 7.37
CA LEU A 57 5.47 21.14 8.61
C LEU A 57 4.32 22.17 8.62
N LYS A 58 4.57 23.41 8.16
CA LYS A 58 3.55 24.47 8.05
C LYS A 58 2.53 24.23 6.95
N SER A 59 2.79 23.39 5.94
CA SER A 59 1.82 23.15 4.85
C SER A 59 0.55 22.42 5.29
N PHE A 60 0.53 21.80 6.48
CA PHE A 60 -0.62 21.07 7.02
C PHE A 60 -1.67 21.96 7.70
N SER A 61 -1.30 23.14 8.23
CA SER A 61 -2.25 24.08 8.83
C SER A 61 -1.81 25.53 8.66
N PRO A 62 -2.62 26.42 8.07
CA PRO A 62 -2.33 27.85 8.01
C PRO A 62 -2.40 28.55 9.38
N ALA A 63 -2.89 27.84 10.42
CA ALA A 63 -2.91 28.32 11.80
C ALA A 63 -1.69 27.86 12.62
N LEU A 64 -0.78 27.07 12.06
CA LEU A 64 0.49 26.72 12.70
C LEU A 64 1.49 27.87 12.51
N ASP A 65 1.94 28.45 13.61
CA ASP A 65 3.01 29.44 13.61
C ASP A 65 4.21 28.99 14.47
N LEU A 66 5.37 28.88 13.83
CA LEU A 66 6.59 28.40 14.46
C LEU A 66 7.29 29.48 15.30
N ASP A 67 6.86 30.73 15.23
CA ASP A 67 7.30 31.80 16.13
C ASP A 67 6.36 31.98 17.34
N SER A 68 5.23 31.28 17.39
CA SER A 68 4.21 31.39 18.44
C SER A 68 3.81 30.03 19.05
N PRO A 69 4.46 29.60 20.15
CA PRO A 69 4.21 28.30 20.81
C PRO A 69 2.77 28.06 21.32
N SER A 70 1.92 29.08 21.35
CA SER A 70 0.48 28.95 21.62
C SER A 70 -0.29 28.26 20.48
N THR A 71 0.24 28.29 19.26
CA THR A 71 -0.35 27.65 18.07
C THR A 71 0.04 26.17 17.93
N TRP A 72 1.05 25.72 18.69
CA TRP A 72 1.50 24.34 18.70
C TRP A 72 0.46 23.51 19.48
N THR A 73 -0.50 22.99 18.73
CA THR A 73 -1.61 22.18 19.21
C THR A 73 -1.74 20.92 18.36
N LYS A 74 -2.39 19.88 18.90
CA LYS A 74 -2.64 18.63 18.18
C LYS A 74 -3.35 18.83 16.83
N ASP A 75 -4.22 19.83 16.74
CA ASP A 75 -5.07 20.06 15.56
C ASP A 75 -4.35 20.89 14.47
N ASN A 76 -3.23 21.54 14.82
CA ASN A 76 -2.42 22.35 13.90
C ASN A 76 -1.20 21.62 13.33
N LEU A 77 -0.92 20.39 13.77
CA LEU A 77 0.29 19.64 13.42
C LEU A 77 -0.06 18.26 12.84
N PRO A 78 0.68 17.77 11.82
CA PRO A 78 0.48 16.43 11.28
C PRO A 78 0.77 15.34 12.31
N VAL A 79 0.28 14.12 12.07
CA VAL A 79 0.47 12.98 12.99
C VAL A 79 1.96 12.69 13.16
N GLN A 80 2.43 12.85 14.39
CA GLN A 80 3.81 12.67 14.82
C GLN A 80 3.96 11.44 15.73
N GLY A 81 5.08 10.72 15.62
CA GLY A 81 5.45 9.66 16.54
C GLY A 81 5.70 10.17 17.97
N GLN A 82 5.66 9.25 18.93
CA GLN A 82 5.95 9.56 20.35
C GLN A 82 7.34 10.21 20.50
N VAL A 83 8.35 9.67 19.82
CA VAL A 83 9.75 10.13 19.82
C VAL A 83 10.04 11.32 18.87
N ASN A 84 9.03 12.15 18.60
CA ASN A 84 9.10 13.37 17.76
C ASN A 84 9.42 13.16 16.26
N THR A 85 9.37 11.92 15.78
CA THR A 85 9.59 11.56 14.37
C THR A 85 8.34 11.70 13.50
N PHE A 86 8.55 11.91 12.20
CA PHE A 86 7.55 11.87 11.14
C PHE A 86 7.96 10.82 10.10
N ASN A 87 7.21 9.71 10.06
CA ASN A 87 7.42 8.59 9.14
C ASN A 87 6.24 8.45 8.15
N GLY A 88 5.15 9.21 8.37
CA GLY A 88 3.97 9.24 7.51
C GLY A 88 4.10 10.23 6.35
N TYR A 89 3.01 10.40 5.61
CA TYR A 89 2.86 11.41 4.53
C TYR A 89 3.91 11.35 3.41
N SER A 90 4.63 10.22 3.29
CA SER A 90 5.77 10.04 2.37
C SER A 90 6.93 11.04 2.58
N VAL A 91 7.03 11.69 3.74
CA VAL A 91 8.02 12.75 4.01
C VAL A 91 9.45 12.29 3.76
N THR A 92 9.76 11.01 4.03
CA THR A 92 11.09 10.41 3.83
C THR A 92 11.54 10.39 2.36
N HIS A 93 10.64 10.62 1.40
CA HIS A 93 10.91 10.76 -0.02
C HIS A 93 10.86 12.20 -0.54
N GLU A 94 10.64 13.19 0.32
CA GLU A 94 10.64 14.61 -0.06
C GLU A 94 11.97 15.05 -0.67
N LYS A 95 11.92 16.03 -1.58
CA LYS A 95 13.13 16.46 -2.29
C LYS A 95 14.25 16.91 -1.35
N PHE A 96 13.92 17.58 -0.24
CA PHE A 96 14.94 18.03 0.71
C PHE A 96 15.59 16.87 1.50
N MET A 97 14.87 15.77 1.73
CA MET A 97 15.42 14.58 2.37
C MET A 97 16.41 13.87 1.45
N TRP A 98 16.11 13.81 0.15
CA TRP A 98 17.04 13.31 -0.86
C TRP A 98 18.22 14.25 -1.10
N ASP A 99 17.98 15.56 -1.23
CA ASP A 99 19.04 16.58 -1.40
C ASP A 99 20.08 16.47 -0.27
N ALA A 100 19.64 16.30 0.98
CA ALA A 100 20.51 16.17 2.15
C ALA A 100 21.24 14.82 2.23
N ARG A 101 20.60 13.71 1.82
CA ARG A 101 21.25 12.39 1.74
C ARG A 101 22.32 12.33 0.65
N MET A 102 22.12 13.03 -0.46
CA MET A 102 23.06 13.07 -1.58
C MET A 102 24.22 14.07 -1.39
N GLU A 103 24.45 14.56 -0.17
CA GLU A 103 25.51 15.53 0.10
C GLU A 103 26.90 14.87 0.05
N PRO A 104 27.88 15.45 -0.69
CA PRO A 104 29.14 14.76 -0.99
C PRO A 104 29.89 14.23 0.23
N LYS A 105 30.02 15.00 1.32
CA LYS A 105 30.75 14.51 2.52
C LYS A 105 29.92 13.56 3.39
N VAL A 106 28.60 13.54 3.25
CA VAL A 106 27.74 12.53 3.91
C VAL A 106 27.99 11.18 3.23
N LEU A 107 27.97 11.15 1.90
CA LEU A 107 28.34 9.97 1.12
C LEU A 107 29.80 9.56 1.38
N GLU A 108 30.75 10.51 1.35
CA GLU A 108 32.17 10.27 1.67
C GLU A 108 32.35 9.64 3.06
N ALA A 109 31.63 10.11 4.07
CA ALA A 109 31.72 9.58 5.43
C ALA A 109 31.33 8.10 5.50
N PHE A 110 30.20 7.72 4.90
CA PHE A 110 29.77 6.32 4.88
C PHE A 110 30.61 5.46 3.92
N ALA A 111 31.07 6.00 2.79
CA ALA A 111 31.96 5.26 1.89
C ALA A 111 33.32 4.96 2.55
N LYS A 112 33.85 5.94 3.29
CA LYS A 112 35.09 5.84 4.08
C LYS A 112 34.95 4.99 5.35
N LEU A 113 33.75 4.90 5.93
CA LEU A 113 33.43 3.94 6.98
C LEU A 113 33.59 2.50 6.47
N TRP A 114 32.89 2.21 5.36
CA TRP A 114 32.69 0.85 4.87
C TRP A 114 33.77 0.36 3.90
N GLY A 115 34.59 1.27 3.36
CA GLY A 115 35.60 0.96 2.34
C GLY A 115 35.05 0.73 0.93
N THR A 116 33.85 1.24 0.62
CA THR A 116 33.22 1.14 -0.70
C THR A 116 32.25 2.29 -0.97
N ASP A 117 32.21 2.77 -2.22
CA ASP A 117 31.21 3.73 -2.69
C ASP A 117 29.87 3.05 -3.06
N GLU A 118 29.82 1.71 -3.15
CA GLU A 118 28.59 0.93 -3.38
C GLU A 118 27.71 0.89 -2.11
N LEU A 119 26.93 1.95 -1.87
CA LEU A 119 26.10 2.12 -0.67
C LEU A 119 24.59 2.03 -0.94
N LEU A 120 23.87 1.42 0.00
CA LEU A 120 22.42 1.55 0.18
C LEU A 120 22.12 2.52 1.34
N VAL A 121 20.98 3.21 1.31
CA VAL A 121 20.56 4.22 2.31
C VAL A 121 19.18 3.93 2.90
N SER A 122 18.99 4.22 4.19
CA SER A 122 17.69 4.08 4.88
C SER A 122 16.70 5.20 4.56
N PHE A 123 15.41 4.84 4.50
CA PHE A 123 14.29 5.78 4.34
C PHE A 123 13.61 6.07 5.70
N ASP A 124 14.43 6.35 6.72
CA ASP A 124 14.07 6.28 8.13
C ASP A 124 13.06 7.36 8.59
N ALA A 125 13.53 8.53 9.07
CA ALA A 125 12.65 9.53 9.65
C ALA A 125 13.12 10.98 9.44
N LEU A 126 12.17 11.89 9.27
CA LEU A 126 12.35 13.29 9.67
C LEU A 126 12.03 13.40 11.16
N ASN A 127 12.73 14.26 11.91
CA ASN A 127 12.37 14.56 13.30
C ASN A 127 12.37 16.08 13.49
N VAL A 128 11.26 16.61 14.01
CA VAL A 128 11.12 18.01 14.39
C VAL A 128 10.57 18.09 15.81
N THR A 129 11.45 18.37 16.78
CA THR A 129 11.02 18.60 18.17
C THR A 129 10.81 20.09 18.39
N LEU A 130 9.55 20.49 18.55
CA LEU A 130 9.20 21.81 19.09
C LEU A 130 9.46 21.78 20.61
N PRO A 131 10.23 22.72 21.20
CA PRO A 131 10.46 22.76 22.65
C PRO A 131 9.18 23.15 23.39
N ASN A 132 9.15 23.03 24.73
CA ASN A 132 8.12 23.64 25.59
C ASN A 132 6.63 23.38 25.20
N GLN A 133 6.33 22.27 24.50
CA GLN A 133 4.98 21.92 24.05
C GLN A 133 4.03 21.64 25.22
N LYS A 134 2.91 22.36 25.30
CA LYS A 134 1.92 22.21 26.40
C LYS A 134 1.12 20.91 26.36
N TYR A 135 0.90 20.36 25.16
CA TYR A 135 0.06 19.17 24.95
C TYR A 135 0.87 17.87 24.79
N LYS A 136 2.20 17.99 24.59
CA LYS A 136 3.14 16.88 24.45
C LYS A 136 4.32 17.13 25.39
N PRO A 137 4.27 16.66 26.66
CA PRO A 137 5.36 16.85 27.60
C PRO A 137 6.61 16.10 27.12
N ALA A 138 7.78 16.61 27.48
CA ALA A 138 9.07 16.01 27.14
C ALA A 138 9.14 14.53 27.60
N LEU A 139 9.53 13.65 26.68
CA LEU A 139 9.72 12.22 26.94
C LEU A 139 10.85 11.99 27.96
N LYS A 140 10.64 11.03 28.88
CA LYS A 140 11.68 10.58 29.82
C LYS A 140 12.81 9.85 29.07
N PRO A 141 14.04 9.78 29.62
CA PRO A 141 15.10 8.93 29.07
C PRO A 141 14.64 7.48 28.88
N TRP A 142 14.94 6.92 27.70
CA TRP A 142 14.51 5.60 27.25
C TRP A 142 15.69 4.86 26.60
N PRO A 143 16.79 4.62 27.35
CA PRO A 143 18.06 4.16 26.77
C PRO A 143 17.94 2.75 26.18
N HIS A 144 18.47 2.58 24.96
CA HIS A 144 18.41 1.34 24.20
C HIS A 144 19.63 1.16 23.28
N VAL A 145 19.79 -0.04 22.72
CA VAL A 145 20.66 -0.35 21.59
C VAL A 145 19.83 -0.89 20.43
N ASP A 146 20.18 -0.53 19.20
CA ASP A 146 19.52 -1.00 17.97
C ASP A 146 20.32 -2.14 17.31
N GLN A 147 20.72 -3.09 18.16
CA GLN A 147 21.29 -4.37 17.76
C GLN A 147 20.81 -5.44 18.74
N SER A 148 20.19 -6.50 18.22
CA SER A 148 19.68 -7.61 19.02
C SER A 148 20.81 -8.28 19.83
N PRO A 149 20.55 -8.75 21.07
CA PRO A 149 21.45 -9.63 21.81
C PRO A 149 21.86 -10.92 21.10
N PHE A 150 21.26 -11.29 19.97
CA PHE A 150 21.71 -12.39 19.12
C PHE A 150 22.80 -12.00 18.09
N ARG A 151 23.10 -10.71 17.91
CA ARG A 151 24.11 -10.21 16.95
C ARG A 151 25.39 -9.81 17.70
N ARG A 152 26.54 -10.29 17.23
CA ARG A 152 27.89 -10.02 17.78
C ARG A 152 28.75 -9.32 16.71
N GLY A 153 29.67 -8.46 17.15
CA GLY A 153 30.40 -7.54 16.26
C GLY A 153 29.53 -6.38 15.77
N LEU A 154 30.10 -5.51 14.93
CA LEU A 154 29.44 -4.30 14.43
C LEU A 154 28.57 -4.62 13.21
N HIS A 155 27.23 -4.56 13.33
CA HIS A 155 26.32 -4.82 12.19
C HIS A 155 25.76 -3.55 11.54
N CYS A 156 25.67 -2.43 12.26
CA CYS A 156 25.07 -1.19 11.76
C CYS A 156 25.75 0.05 12.35
N ILE A 157 25.97 1.07 11.51
CA ILE A 157 26.20 2.45 11.95
C ILE A 157 24.96 3.26 11.58
N GLN A 158 24.32 3.84 12.59
CA GLN A 158 23.21 4.77 12.45
C GLN A 158 23.74 6.19 12.22
N GLY A 159 22.95 7.03 11.56
CA GLY A 159 23.34 8.41 11.26
C GLY A 159 22.23 9.45 11.45
N ILE A 160 22.63 10.62 11.94
CA ILE A 160 21.83 11.85 12.03
C ILE A 160 22.53 12.92 11.21
N ILE A 161 21.86 13.39 10.15
CA ILE A 161 22.18 14.65 9.50
C ILE A 161 21.52 15.75 10.34
N ASN A 162 22.33 16.58 10.99
CA ASN A 162 21.87 17.60 11.91
C ASN A 162 21.56 18.92 11.19
N LEU A 163 20.32 19.42 11.26
CA LEU A 163 19.88 20.62 10.53
C LEU A 163 19.58 21.83 11.44
N SER A 164 19.63 21.65 12.76
CA SER A 164 19.43 22.70 13.77
C SER A 164 20.64 22.81 14.70
N HIS A 165 20.79 23.91 15.42
CA HIS A 165 21.70 23.93 16.59
C HIS A 165 21.26 22.86 17.60
N ALA A 166 22.24 22.25 18.27
CA ALA A 166 22.03 21.25 19.33
C ALA A 166 23.01 21.55 20.47
N GLY A 167 22.71 22.57 21.27
CA GLY A 167 23.45 23.00 22.45
C GLY A 167 23.07 22.25 23.74
N PRO A 168 23.66 22.62 24.89
CA PRO A 168 23.45 21.91 26.16
C PRO A 168 21.99 21.83 26.61
N GLU A 169 21.19 22.87 26.33
CA GLU A 169 19.77 22.94 26.68
C GLU A 169 18.85 22.33 25.60
N ASP A 170 19.34 22.08 24.38
CA ASP A 170 18.50 21.72 23.23
C ASP A 170 18.25 20.21 23.08
N GLY A 171 17.29 19.83 22.23
CA GLY A 171 17.05 18.43 21.88
C GLY A 171 18.17 17.87 20.99
N ALA A 172 18.66 16.68 21.30
CA ALA A 172 19.90 16.14 20.73
C ALA A 172 19.91 14.59 20.72
N LEU A 173 20.97 13.98 20.21
CA LEU A 173 21.26 12.56 20.49
C LEU A 173 21.89 12.46 21.89
N MET A 174 21.42 11.52 22.70
CA MET A 174 22.06 11.13 23.96
C MET A 174 22.73 9.76 23.77
N VAL A 175 23.95 9.60 24.27
CA VAL A 175 24.72 8.34 24.22
C VAL A 175 25.38 8.04 25.56
N PHE A 176 25.70 6.79 25.85
CA PHE A 176 26.72 6.40 26.83
C PHE A 176 28.03 6.10 26.08
N PRO A 177 29.02 7.01 26.09
CA PRO A 177 30.28 6.76 25.40
C PRO A 177 30.95 5.47 25.90
N LYS A 178 31.53 4.72 24.96
CA LYS A 178 32.22 3.43 25.13
C LYS A 178 31.31 2.23 25.39
N SER A 179 29.99 2.38 25.54
CA SER A 179 29.15 1.23 25.89
C SER A 179 29.20 0.12 24.83
N ASN A 180 29.35 0.47 23.55
CA ASN A 180 29.53 -0.48 22.45
C ASN A 180 30.68 -1.48 22.68
N THR A 181 31.73 -1.09 23.41
CA THR A 181 32.87 -1.96 23.77
C THR A 181 32.54 -3.01 24.84
N VAL A 182 31.40 -2.89 25.52
CA VAL A 182 30.98 -3.77 26.62
C VAL A 182 29.55 -4.32 26.50
N THR A 183 28.67 -3.77 25.64
CA THR A 183 27.28 -4.20 25.44
C THR A 183 27.14 -5.71 25.22
N GLU A 184 28.02 -6.32 24.40
CA GLU A 184 27.98 -7.76 24.12
C GLU A 184 28.33 -8.57 25.38
N ARG A 185 29.37 -8.16 26.13
CA ARG A 185 29.71 -8.76 27.42
C ARG A 185 28.59 -8.58 28.45
N PHE A 186 27.95 -7.41 28.50
CA PHE A 186 26.82 -7.13 29.38
C PHE A 186 25.70 -8.14 29.13
N PHE A 187 25.32 -8.38 27.86
CA PHE A 187 24.34 -9.41 27.55
C PHE A 187 24.82 -10.81 27.99
N ASP A 188 26.07 -11.17 27.69
CA ASP A 188 26.63 -12.49 28.00
C ASP A 188 26.89 -12.75 29.50
N THR A 189 26.85 -11.73 30.38
CA THR A 189 27.18 -11.88 31.82
C THR A 189 26.10 -11.38 32.80
N GLU A 190 25.27 -10.41 32.41
CA GLU A 190 24.29 -9.76 33.30
C GLU A 190 22.83 -10.05 32.92
N THR A 191 22.59 -10.79 31.82
CA THR A 191 21.24 -11.09 31.31
C THR A 191 21.06 -12.58 31.00
N ASP A 192 19.81 -13.06 31.03
CA ASP A 192 19.48 -14.45 30.70
C ASP A 192 19.21 -14.61 29.19
N PRO A 193 19.97 -15.43 28.45
CA PRO A 193 19.77 -15.63 27.01
C PRO A 193 18.39 -16.20 26.61
N SER A 194 17.66 -16.82 27.53
CA SER A 194 16.28 -17.26 27.28
C SER A 194 15.26 -16.10 27.26
N THR A 195 15.67 -14.91 27.69
CA THR A 195 14.87 -13.67 27.67
C THR A 195 15.21 -12.74 26.50
N TRP A 196 16.15 -13.11 25.63
CA TRP A 196 16.56 -12.28 24.50
C TRP A 196 15.54 -12.31 23.37
N GLU A 197 15.32 -11.14 22.75
CA GLU A 197 14.50 -11.01 21.53
C GLU A 197 15.38 -10.80 20.29
N GLN A 198 14.95 -11.34 19.15
CA GLN A 198 15.60 -11.13 17.85
C GLN A 198 15.37 -9.74 17.24
N LYS A 199 14.62 -8.85 17.92
CA LYS A 199 14.41 -7.47 17.48
C LYS A 199 15.73 -6.70 17.64
N ASP A 200 16.08 -5.91 16.62
CA ASP A 200 17.17 -4.92 16.71
C ASP A 200 16.71 -3.65 17.46
N ILE A 201 16.16 -3.84 18.66
CA ILE A 201 15.95 -2.81 19.69
C ILE A 201 15.91 -3.48 21.07
N ARG A 202 16.80 -3.08 21.98
CA ARG A 202 16.88 -3.56 23.37
C ARG A 202 16.96 -2.38 24.33
N LEU A 203 15.82 -2.07 24.96
CA LEU A 203 15.69 -1.11 26.07
C LEU A 203 16.38 -1.64 27.33
N PHE A 204 16.98 -0.76 28.14
CA PHE A 204 17.61 -1.09 29.43
C PHE A 204 16.79 -0.56 30.62
N SER A 205 16.80 -1.28 31.75
CA SER A 205 16.17 -0.82 33.00
C SER A 205 17.06 0.13 33.82
N VAL A 206 16.57 0.64 34.96
CA VAL A 206 17.36 1.51 35.87
C VAL A 206 18.59 0.74 36.38
N GLU A 207 18.37 -0.51 36.75
CA GLU A 207 19.34 -1.42 37.35
C GLU A 207 20.40 -1.83 36.32
N GLU A 208 19.98 -2.09 35.08
CA GLU A 208 20.88 -2.38 33.96
C GLU A 208 21.71 -1.15 33.58
N ILE A 209 21.11 0.05 33.53
CA ILE A 209 21.85 1.30 33.26
C ILE A 209 22.87 1.59 34.35
N LYS A 210 22.52 1.34 35.62
CA LYS A 210 23.45 1.50 36.73
C LYS A 210 24.70 0.62 36.57
N TRP A 211 24.62 -0.56 35.96
CA TRP A 211 25.81 -1.37 35.65
C TRP A 211 26.81 -0.61 34.76
N PHE A 212 26.33 0.16 33.77
CA PHE A 212 27.20 0.99 32.93
C PHE A 212 27.77 2.18 33.72
N GLU A 213 27.00 2.77 34.64
CA GLU A 213 27.46 3.85 35.52
C GLU A 213 28.53 3.39 36.54
N ASP A 214 28.32 2.23 37.16
CA ASP A 214 29.29 1.60 38.08
C ASP A 214 30.58 1.17 37.34
N HIS A 215 30.51 0.91 36.03
CA HIS A 215 31.66 0.72 35.13
C HIS A 215 32.25 2.04 34.59
N GLY A 216 31.81 3.19 35.08
CA GLY A 216 32.41 4.50 34.81
C GLY A 216 32.00 5.14 33.48
N MET A 217 31.00 4.60 32.78
CA MET A 217 30.35 5.27 31.65
C MET A 217 29.29 6.23 32.19
N LYS A 218 28.98 7.29 31.43
CA LYS A 218 27.96 8.28 31.82
C LYS A 218 27.18 8.77 30.60
N PRO A 219 25.92 9.20 30.76
CA PRO A 219 25.17 9.79 29.66
C PRO A 219 25.82 11.09 29.19
N PHE A 220 25.92 11.26 27.87
CA PHE A 220 26.52 12.40 27.21
C PHE A 220 25.58 12.95 26.12
N LYS A 221 25.37 14.27 26.10
CA LYS A 221 24.60 14.96 25.06
C LYS A 221 25.53 15.26 23.88
N VAL A 222 25.22 14.73 22.70
CA VAL A 222 26.02 14.95 21.49
C VAL A 222 25.73 16.33 20.92
N LEU A 223 26.69 17.25 21.06
CA LEU A 223 26.54 18.66 20.66
C LEU A 223 26.96 18.90 19.19
N ALA A 224 26.07 19.51 18.42
CA ALA A 224 26.18 19.62 16.96
C ALA A 224 25.61 20.93 16.40
N GLU A 225 26.17 21.37 15.28
CA GLU A 225 25.75 22.55 14.53
C GLU A 225 24.98 22.16 13.25
N PRO A 226 24.21 23.08 12.62
CA PRO A 226 23.58 22.82 11.34
C PRO A 226 24.64 22.47 10.27
N GLY A 227 24.53 21.25 9.75
CA GLY A 227 25.43 20.66 8.76
C GLY A 227 26.42 19.64 9.31
N ASP A 228 26.45 19.39 10.62
CA ASP A 228 27.18 18.26 11.18
C ASP A 228 26.50 16.91 10.87
N LEU A 229 27.30 15.87 10.67
CA LEU A 229 26.83 14.48 10.59
C LEU A 229 27.26 13.74 11.86
N ILE A 230 26.29 13.27 12.64
CA ILE A 230 26.51 12.42 13.82
C ILE A 230 26.37 10.97 13.38
N LEU A 231 27.35 10.12 13.72
CA LEU A 231 27.32 8.68 13.47
C LEU A 231 27.46 7.91 14.80
N TRP A 232 26.77 6.78 14.94
CA TRP A 232 26.96 5.89 16.09
C TRP A 232 26.80 4.40 15.76
N ASP A 233 27.58 3.58 16.46
CA ASP A 233 27.50 2.12 16.48
C ASP A 233 26.20 1.71 17.17
N SER A 234 25.38 0.87 16.53
CA SER A 234 24.05 0.54 17.07
C SER A 234 24.09 -0.26 18.39
N ARG A 235 25.27 -0.77 18.79
CA ARG A 235 25.56 -1.33 20.12
C ARG A 235 25.79 -0.27 21.20
N THR A 236 25.78 1.02 20.85
CA THR A 236 25.91 2.15 21.78
C THR A 236 24.57 2.43 22.44
N VAL A 237 24.55 2.47 23.77
CA VAL A 237 23.34 2.74 24.56
C VAL A 237 22.99 4.22 24.35
N HIS A 238 21.87 4.47 23.69
CA HIS A 238 21.50 5.80 23.21
C HIS A 238 20.00 6.06 23.33
N TRP A 239 19.57 7.31 23.15
CA TRP A 239 18.17 7.69 22.95
C TRP A 239 18.05 9.11 22.37
N GLY A 240 16.86 9.47 21.88
CA GLY A 240 16.52 10.85 21.53
C GLY A 240 16.32 11.70 22.78
N GLY A 241 17.24 12.64 23.04
CA GLY A 241 17.17 13.57 24.17
C GLY A 241 16.30 14.79 23.86
N GLU A 242 15.40 15.11 24.79
CA GLU A 242 14.50 16.25 24.67
C GLU A 242 15.18 17.58 25.06
N PRO A 243 14.68 18.72 24.55
CA PRO A 243 15.07 20.05 25.02
C PRO A 243 14.64 20.28 26.48
N THR A 244 15.43 21.06 27.21
CA THR A 244 15.03 21.60 28.53
C THR A 244 14.01 22.73 28.35
N VAL A 245 13.40 23.16 29.46
CA VAL A 245 12.49 24.31 29.48
C VAL A 245 13.16 25.64 29.05
N ASN A 246 14.49 25.71 29.05
CA ASN A 246 15.25 26.91 28.67
C ASN A 246 15.47 27.02 27.15
N SER A 247 15.30 25.93 26.40
CA SER A 247 15.50 25.92 24.95
C SER A 247 14.33 26.56 24.20
N ASN A 248 14.67 27.35 23.18
CA ASN A 248 13.74 27.85 22.17
C ASN A 248 14.07 27.28 20.77
N THR A 249 14.96 26.28 20.70
CA THR A 249 15.45 25.73 19.43
C THR A 249 14.51 24.63 18.95
N ILE A 250 13.93 24.82 17.76
CA ILE A 250 13.20 23.75 17.06
C ILE A 250 14.23 22.75 16.51
N ARG A 251 14.49 21.67 17.26
CA ARG A 251 15.38 20.59 16.84
C ARG A 251 14.87 20.05 15.51
N THR A 252 15.72 20.00 14.50
CA THR A 252 15.39 19.49 13.16
C THR A 252 16.52 18.57 12.70
N VAL A 253 16.23 17.29 12.49
CA VAL A 253 17.22 16.32 12.01
C VAL A 253 16.63 15.32 11.01
N ILE A 254 17.50 14.77 10.16
CA ILE A 254 17.18 13.67 9.26
C ILE A 254 17.94 12.43 9.72
N TYR A 255 17.22 11.34 9.95
CA TYR A 255 17.82 10.03 10.19
C TYR A 255 18.17 9.39 8.84
N ALA A 256 19.45 9.01 8.70
CA ALA A 256 20.01 8.46 7.47
C ALA A 256 21.20 7.55 7.80
N SER A 257 20.99 6.24 7.64
CA SER A 257 21.98 5.19 7.86
C SER A 257 22.31 4.54 6.52
N TYR A 258 23.56 4.20 6.28
CA TYR A 258 24.00 3.59 5.01
C TYR A 258 24.74 2.29 5.28
N ALA A 259 24.58 1.32 4.39
CA ALA A 259 25.24 0.01 4.46
C ALA A 259 25.82 -0.39 3.09
N PRO A 260 26.83 -1.27 3.04
CA PRO A 260 27.42 -1.72 1.79
C PRO A 260 26.47 -2.61 1.01
N LEU A 261 26.37 -2.38 -0.31
CA LEU A 261 25.69 -3.27 -1.25
C LEU A 261 26.19 -4.72 -1.15
N THR A 262 27.47 -4.89 -0.78
CA THR A 262 28.15 -6.19 -0.65
C THR A 262 27.94 -6.91 0.68
N ILE A 263 27.55 -6.24 1.77
CA ILE A 263 27.20 -6.93 3.03
C ILE A 263 25.93 -7.77 2.84
N HIS A 264 25.05 -7.36 1.93
CA HIS A 264 23.88 -8.14 1.48
C HIS A 264 24.18 -9.19 0.40
N ARG A 265 25.45 -9.56 0.15
CA ARG A 265 25.79 -10.73 -0.69
C ARG A 265 25.79 -12.06 0.07
N VAL A 266 25.48 -12.04 1.37
CA VAL A 266 24.94 -13.22 2.07
C VAL A 266 23.42 -13.03 2.20
N GLN A 267 22.71 -13.44 1.14
CA GLN A 267 21.26 -13.42 0.95
C GLN A 267 20.63 -12.03 0.65
N ASP A 268 19.69 -12.05 -0.31
CA ASP A 268 18.65 -11.05 -0.60
C ASP A 268 18.96 -9.72 -1.35
N ILE A 269 19.96 -9.68 -2.25
CA ILE A 269 19.95 -8.76 -3.41
C ILE A 269 19.91 -9.52 -4.74
N PRO A 270 18.77 -9.50 -5.47
CA PRO A 270 18.66 -10.06 -6.83
C PRO A 270 19.54 -9.32 -7.84
N ALA A 271 20.09 -10.07 -8.81
CA ALA A 271 20.95 -9.51 -9.85
C ALA A 271 20.23 -8.47 -10.73
N GLU A 272 18.90 -8.54 -10.88
CA GLU A 272 18.14 -7.53 -11.62
C GLU A 272 18.13 -6.15 -10.91
N ILE A 273 18.32 -6.06 -9.58
CA ILE A 273 18.50 -4.76 -8.92
C ILE A 273 19.84 -4.15 -9.36
N LEU A 274 20.92 -4.94 -9.34
CA LEU A 274 22.23 -4.49 -9.81
C LEU A 274 22.17 -4.04 -11.28
N LEU A 275 21.51 -4.82 -12.14
CA LEU A 275 21.35 -4.49 -13.56
C LEU A 275 20.54 -3.20 -13.79
N ARG A 276 19.50 -2.95 -12.97
CA ARG A 276 18.71 -1.72 -13.02
C ARG A 276 19.47 -0.52 -12.46
N LEU A 277 20.29 -0.70 -11.41
CA LEU A 277 21.20 0.33 -10.92
C LEU A 277 22.22 0.71 -11.99
N THR A 278 22.91 -0.25 -12.61
CA THR A 278 23.83 0.02 -13.73
C THR A 278 23.16 0.68 -14.93
N HIS A 279 21.89 0.36 -15.22
CA HIS A 279 21.12 1.07 -16.25
C HIS A 279 20.77 2.52 -15.85
N LEU A 280 20.42 2.75 -14.59
CA LEU A 280 20.18 4.09 -14.04
C LEU A 280 21.46 4.92 -13.96
N GLU A 281 22.58 4.34 -13.53
CA GLU A 281 23.92 4.93 -13.59
C GLU A 281 24.26 5.34 -15.02
N THR A 282 24.05 4.46 -16.01
CA THR A 282 24.26 4.78 -17.43
C THR A 282 23.40 5.97 -17.90
N LEU A 283 22.13 6.03 -17.47
CA LEU A 283 21.22 7.15 -17.78
C LEU A 283 21.60 8.44 -17.04
N ILE A 284 22.08 8.34 -15.80
CA ILE A 284 22.54 9.48 -14.99
C ILE A 284 23.84 10.03 -15.57
N GLU A 285 24.78 9.18 -15.98
CA GLU A 285 26.03 9.60 -16.63
C GLU A 285 25.72 10.30 -17.98
N GLN A 286 24.78 9.77 -18.78
CA GLN A 286 24.30 10.43 -20.00
C GLN A 286 23.62 11.80 -19.74
N GLN A 287 22.81 11.92 -18.67
CA GLN A 287 22.22 13.20 -18.29
C GLN A 287 23.25 14.17 -17.72
N LYS A 288 24.22 13.69 -16.95
CA LYS A 288 25.36 14.43 -16.40
C LYS A 288 26.25 14.97 -17.51
N ASP A 289 26.52 14.20 -18.55
CA ASP A 289 27.23 14.67 -19.75
C ASP A 289 26.44 15.73 -20.52
N ALA A 290 25.13 15.55 -20.72
CA ALA A 290 24.28 16.56 -21.34
C ALA A 290 24.19 17.85 -20.50
N ILE A 291 24.15 17.74 -19.17
CA ILE A 291 24.19 18.85 -18.23
C ILE A 291 25.57 19.51 -18.23
N ASN A 292 26.66 18.75 -18.35
CA ASN A 292 28.02 19.28 -18.49
C ASN A 292 28.19 20.03 -19.81
N GLU A 293 27.63 19.55 -20.92
CA GLU A 293 27.67 20.24 -22.20
C GLU A 293 26.86 21.55 -22.17
N LEU A 294 25.68 21.54 -21.54
CA LEU A 294 24.90 22.76 -21.27
C LEU A 294 25.64 23.72 -20.32
N SER A 295 26.28 23.19 -19.28
CA SER A 295 27.01 23.98 -18.28
C SER A 295 28.29 24.58 -18.84
N ALA A 296 28.99 23.89 -19.77
CA ALA A 296 30.13 24.44 -20.49
C ALA A 296 29.72 25.61 -21.40
N ARG A 297 28.55 25.51 -22.04
CA ARG A 297 27.96 26.62 -22.82
C ARG A 297 27.63 27.81 -21.92
N VAL A 298 27.11 27.59 -20.70
CA VAL A 298 26.82 28.67 -19.72
C VAL A 298 28.10 29.25 -19.10
N ALA A 299 29.07 28.42 -18.71
CA ALA A 299 30.33 28.84 -18.10
C ALA A 299 31.17 29.72 -19.04
N SER A 300 30.99 29.60 -20.36
CA SER A 300 31.59 30.51 -21.35
C SER A 300 31.14 31.98 -21.24
N SER A 301 30.19 32.30 -20.33
CA SER A 301 29.59 33.64 -20.18
C SER A 301 29.77 34.29 -18.80
N SER A 302 30.46 33.67 -17.83
CA SER A 302 30.49 34.17 -16.44
C SER A 302 31.79 33.89 -15.67
N ASP A 303 32.91 34.41 -16.19
CA ASP A 303 34.15 34.59 -15.41
C ASP A 303 33.99 35.74 -14.39
N HIS A 304 34.13 35.47 -13.07
CA HIS A 304 35.07 36.18 -12.16
C HIS A 304 34.85 35.95 -10.63
N LEU A 305 35.97 35.64 -9.95
CA LEU A 305 36.38 36.00 -8.57
C LEU A 305 35.84 35.28 -7.30
N ALA A 306 36.75 35.16 -6.31
CA ALA A 306 36.61 34.68 -4.92
C ALA A 306 37.39 35.65 -3.97
N ARG A 307 37.72 35.49 -2.67
CA ARG A 307 38.08 34.41 -1.70
C ARG A 307 38.09 35.07 -0.28
N SER A 308 38.21 34.42 0.91
CA SER A 308 37.81 33.10 1.45
C SER A 308 38.29 32.95 2.93
N GLY A 309 37.39 32.79 3.91
CA GLY A 309 37.72 32.45 5.33
C GLY A 309 38.22 33.61 6.23
N PRO A 310 38.64 33.37 7.50
CA PRO A 310 38.80 32.07 8.19
C PRO A 310 38.24 31.97 9.65
N SER A 311 38.52 30.81 10.29
CA SER A 311 38.19 30.33 11.65
C SER A 311 38.77 31.12 12.86
N ILE A 312 38.20 30.90 14.07
CA ILE A 312 38.91 30.82 15.38
C ILE A 312 38.15 29.89 16.38
N TYR A 313 38.79 29.51 17.50
CA TYR A 313 38.51 28.32 18.36
C TYR A 313 37.94 28.61 19.79
N SER A 314 37.40 27.54 20.42
CA SER A 314 37.29 27.31 21.90
C SER A 314 36.25 28.12 22.69
N SER A 315 35.58 27.65 23.76
CA SER A 315 35.69 26.44 24.62
C SER A 315 34.33 26.06 25.26
N GLN A 316 34.16 24.82 25.77
CA GLN A 316 32.93 24.37 26.48
C GLN A 316 33.10 24.18 28.02
N PRO A 317 32.05 24.41 28.84
CA PRO A 317 32.00 24.08 30.26
C PRO A 317 31.43 22.67 30.54
N LYS A 318 31.51 22.21 31.79
CA LYS A 318 30.91 20.94 32.28
C LYS A 318 29.50 21.16 32.86
N TYR A 319 28.68 20.10 32.83
CA TYR A 319 27.44 19.96 33.60
C TYR A 319 27.56 18.73 34.53
N ASP A 320 26.90 18.79 35.69
CA ASP A 320 26.74 17.68 36.62
C ASP A 320 25.27 17.18 36.64
N TRP A 321 25.08 15.90 36.96
CA TRP A 321 23.78 15.24 37.12
C TRP A 321 23.84 14.30 38.33
N ASP A 322 22.77 14.30 39.15
CA ASP A 322 22.69 13.58 40.43
C ASP A 322 21.51 12.58 40.42
N PRO A 323 21.77 11.26 40.44
CA PRO A 323 20.74 10.22 40.32
C PRO A 323 20.19 9.78 41.69
N SER A 324 19.34 10.59 42.34
CA SER A 324 18.77 10.25 43.67
C SER A 324 17.26 10.54 43.87
N SER A 325 16.40 9.86 43.13
CA SER A 325 14.98 9.67 43.54
C SER A 325 14.34 8.41 42.92
N GLU A 326 13.52 7.69 43.70
CA GLU A 326 12.92 6.40 43.35
C GLU A 326 11.91 6.48 42.19
N HIS A 327 12.35 6.17 40.96
CA HIS A 327 11.50 6.18 39.76
C HIS A 327 11.64 4.88 38.96
N VAL A 328 10.73 3.93 39.21
CA VAL A 328 10.60 2.68 38.43
C VAL A 328 10.22 3.01 36.98
N TYR A 329 10.94 2.46 36.01
CA TYR A 329 10.54 2.52 34.60
C TYR A 329 9.35 1.58 34.34
N ASP A 330 8.20 2.16 34.00
CA ASP A 330 7.00 1.40 33.65
C ASP A 330 7.14 0.77 32.24
N LYS A 331 7.38 -0.54 32.22
CA LYS A 331 7.48 -1.32 30.98
C LYS A 331 6.17 -1.39 30.18
N SER A 332 5.01 -1.05 30.76
CA SER A 332 3.72 -1.14 30.05
C SER A 332 3.53 -0.06 28.97
N SER A 333 4.30 1.03 29.02
CA SER A 333 4.16 2.17 28.09
C SER A 333 4.84 1.99 26.73
N PHE A 334 5.71 0.99 26.55
CA PHE A 334 6.53 0.83 25.33
C PHE A 334 5.96 -0.21 24.32
N GLY A 335 4.64 -0.33 24.27
CA GLY A 335 3.97 -1.10 23.22
C GLY A 335 4.12 -0.44 21.85
N LEU A 336 4.84 -1.09 20.92
CA LEU A 336 4.89 -0.73 19.49
C LEU A 336 3.56 -0.95 18.74
N PHE A 337 2.51 -1.33 19.46
CA PHE A 337 1.13 -1.36 19.02
C PHE A 337 0.30 -0.48 19.99
N PRO A 338 -0.41 0.55 19.50
CA PRO A 338 -1.24 1.37 20.38
C PRO A 338 -2.44 0.56 20.90
N PRO A 339 -2.77 0.62 22.20
CA PRO A 339 -4.07 0.18 22.68
C PRO A 339 -5.18 1.05 22.08
N GLU A 340 -6.37 0.47 21.98
CA GLU A 340 -7.58 0.92 21.28
C GLU A 340 -7.73 2.44 21.04
N ASN A 341 -7.90 2.82 19.76
CA ASN A 341 -8.09 4.21 19.32
C ASN A 341 -9.36 4.85 19.91
N ALA A 342 -9.21 5.60 20.99
CA ALA A 342 -10.18 6.63 21.34
C ALA A 342 -10.16 7.75 20.27
N TYR A 343 -11.33 8.01 19.66
CA TYR A 343 -11.61 9.08 18.68
C TYR A 343 -11.04 8.90 17.26
N GLY A 344 -11.73 8.07 16.47
CA GLY A 344 -12.68 8.63 15.49
C GLY A 344 -12.19 9.11 14.12
N ASN A 345 -10.90 9.08 13.79
CA ASN A 345 -10.45 9.35 12.42
C ASN A 345 -10.60 8.11 11.54
N GLU A 346 -11.38 8.20 10.45
CA GLU A 346 -11.46 7.14 9.43
C GLU A 346 -10.10 6.96 8.73
N TYR A 347 -9.68 5.71 8.51
CA TYR A 347 -8.43 5.41 7.81
C TYR A 347 -8.54 5.83 6.33
N ALA A 348 -7.61 6.64 5.84
CA ALA A 348 -7.58 7.19 4.46
C ALA A 348 -7.42 6.14 3.33
N PHE A 349 -7.47 4.85 3.66
CA PHE A 349 -7.41 3.71 2.75
C PHE A 349 -8.59 2.72 2.91
N THR A 350 -9.49 2.93 3.88
CA THR A 350 -10.73 2.14 4.05
C THR A 350 -11.83 2.73 3.15
N ILE A 351 -12.69 1.85 2.62
CA ILE A 351 -13.86 2.24 1.83
C ILE A 351 -14.99 2.60 2.82
N PRO A 352 -15.53 3.84 2.84
CA PRO A 352 -16.53 4.24 3.84
C PRO A 352 -17.80 3.39 3.75
N PHE A 353 -18.34 2.97 4.89
CA PHE A 353 -19.55 2.17 4.90
C PHE A 353 -20.76 2.98 4.41
N GLY A 354 -21.41 2.50 3.35
CA GLY A 354 -22.50 3.23 2.70
C GLY A 354 -22.05 4.34 1.73
N HIS A 355 -20.79 4.29 1.24
CA HIS A 355 -20.33 5.22 0.20
C HIS A 355 -21.16 5.15 -1.09
N HIS A 356 -21.29 6.28 -1.80
CA HIS A 356 -22.22 6.45 -2.93
C HIS A 356 -21.66 6.11 -4.32
N THR A 357 -20.58 5.31 -4.39
CA THR A 357 -19.98 4.88 -5.67
C THR A 357 -20.67 3.69 -6.40
N PRO A 358 -21.31 2.71 -5.72
CA PRO A 358 -21.83 1.48 -6.34
C PRO A 358 -22.84 1.72 -7.47
N THR A 359 -23.03 0.69 -8.30
CA THR A 359 -24.13 0.66 -9.29
C THR A 359 -25.49 0.83 -8.61
N GLY A 360 -25.65 0.26 -7.42
CA GLY A 360 -26.83 0.42 -6.56
C GLY A 360 -27.16 1.86 -6.18
N SER A 361 -26.15 2.71 -5.92
CA SER A 361 -26.38 4.12 -5.61
C SER A 361 -26.85 4.93 -6.82
N LEU A 362 -26.50 4.51 -8.04
CA LEU A 362 -26.98 5.17 -9.27
C LEU A 362 -28.46 4.89 -9.56
N LEU A 363 -29.02 3.77 -9.07
CA LEU A 363 -30.47 3.50 -9.13
C LEU A 363 -31.29 4.54 -8.36
N ALA A 364 -30.69 5.23 -7.38
CA ALA A 364 -31.37 6.27 -6.61
C ALA A 364 -31.52 7.61 -7.36
N LEU A 365 -30.79 7.84 -8.45
CA LEU A 365 -30.86 9.06 -9.25
C LEU A 365 -32.16 9.11 -10.06
N ASP A 366 -32.94 10.19 -9.97
CA ASP A 366 -34.26 10.25 -10.59
C ASP A 366 -34.23 10.11 -12.12
N ARG A 367 -33.16 10.58 -12.78
CA ARG A 367 -32.93 10.33 -14.22
C ARG A 367 -32.75 8.85 -14.55
N VAL A 368 -32.13 8.07 -13.66
CA VAL A 368 -31.99 6.62 -13.79
C VAL A 368 -33.31 5.93 -13.47
N LYS A 369 -34.02 6.32 -12.40
CA LYS A 369 -35.37 5.78 -12.07
C LYS A 369 -36.35 5.96 -13.21
N ASN A 370 -36.39 7.14 -13.84
CA ASN A 370 -37.24 7.40 -15.00
C ASN A 370 -36.92 6.47 -16.19
N LEU A 371 -35.67 5.99 -16.31
CA LEU A 371 -35.24 5.03 -17.32
C LEU A 371 -35.53 3.57 -16.94
N VAL A 372 -35.03 3.04 -15.82
CA VAL A 372 -35.20 1.60 -15.50
C VAL A 372 -36.45 1.28 -14.66
N GLY A 373 -36.92 2.22 -13.83
CA GLY A 373 -37.88 1.98 -12.76
C GLY A 373 -37.25 2.30 -11.39
N ASP A 374 -38.07 2.35 -10.33
CA ASP A 374 -37.57 2.54 -8.97
C ASP A 374 -37.14 1.18 -8.39
N TYR A 375 -35.86 1.09 -7.98
CA TYR A 375 -35.24 -0.13 -7.45
C TYR A 375 -34.49 0.19 -6.15
N PRO A 376 -34.50 -0.69 -5.14
CA PRO A 376 -33.73 -0.46 -3.92
C PRO A 376 -32.22 -0.48 -4.21
N GLN A 377 -31.45 0.32 -3.48
CA GLN A 377 -29.99 0.42 -3.72
C GLN A 377 -29.27 -0.93 -3.57
N ASP A 378 -29.78 -1.85 -2.74
CA ASP A 378 -29.21 -3.18 -2.54
C ASP A 378 -29.78 -4.25 -3.51
N PHE A 379 -30.50 -3.87 -4.57
CA PHE A 379 -31.23 -4.78 -5.46
C PHE A 379 -30.40 -5.98 -5.96
N PHE A 380 -29.17 -5.76 -6.45
CA PHE A 380 -28.29 -6.86 -6.89
C PHE A 380 -27.78 -7.73 -5.72
N LYS A 381 -27.61 -7.16 -4.53
CA LYS A 381 -27.35 -7.88 -3.27
C LYS A 381 -28.53 -8.76 -2.89
N GLN A 382 -29.77 -8.33 -3.14
CA GLN A 382 -30.97 -9.14 -2.92
C GLN A 382 -31.10 -10.30 -3.93
N ILE A 383 -30.77 -10.10 -5.21
CA ILE A 383 -30.77 -11.16 -6.23
C ILE A 383 -29.79 -12.27 -5.83
N GLU A 384 -28.50 -11.94 -5.67
CA GLU A 384 -27.48 -12.96 -5.38
C GLU A 384 -27.63 -13.59 -3.97
N LYS A 385 -28.35 -12.93 -3.03
CA LYS A 385 -28.77 -13.55 -1.74
C LYS A 385 -29.90 -14.57 -1.88
N LYS A 386 -30.86 -14.35 -2.78
CA LYS A 386 -31.99 -15.25 -3.03
C LYS A 386 -31.58 -16.47 -3.86
N ARG A 387 -30.51 -16.32 -4.64
CA ARG A 387 -29.96 -17.33 -5.55
C ARG A 387 -29.47 -18.58 -4.79
N PRO A 388 -30.06 -19.77 -5.03
CA PRO A 388 -29.72 -20.96 -4.25
C PRO A 388 -28.32 -21.50 -4.57
N PHE A 389 -27.50 -21.68 -3.53
CA PHE A 389 -26.19 -22.35 -3.65
C PHE A 389 -26.30 -23.90 -3.57
N ASN A 390 -27.51 -24.45 -3.45
CA ASN A 390 -27.76 -25.90 -3.43
C ASN A 390 -27.40 -26.62 -4.75
N SER A 391 -26.90 -25.88 -5.76
CA SER A 391 -26.40 -26.38 -7.04
C SER A 391 -25.13 -27.25 -6.96
N ILE A 392 -24.66 -27.60 -5.76
CA ILE A 392 -23.75 -28.75 -5.56
C ILE A 392 -24.49 -30.08 -5.83
N GLN A 393 -25.83 -30.09 -5.78
CA GLN A 393 -26.69 -31.22 -6.19
C GLN A 393 -26.83 -31.32 -7.73
N VAL A 394 -25.73 -31.38 -8.46
CA VAL A 394 -25.75 -31.61 -9.91
C VAL A 394 -26.14 -33.06 -10.22
N THR A 395 -27.03 -33.28 -11.19
CA THR A 395 -27.48 -34.60 -11.67
C THR A 395 -26.34 -35.39 -12.33
N GLY A 396 -25.52 -36.03 -11.50
CA GLY A 396 -24.36 -36.83 -11.89
C GLY A 396 -23.23 -36.82 -10.86
N ILE A 397 -23.19 -35.83 -9.95
CA ILE A 397 -22.23 -35.79 -8.85
C ILE A 397 -22.78 -36.65 -7.68
N PRO A 398 -21.98 -37.57 -7.09
CA PRO A 398 -22.41 -38.35 -5.94
C PRO A 398 -22.78 -37.48 -4.74
N GLN A 399 -23.90 -37.78 -4.06
CA GLN A 399 -24.28 -37.13 -2.79
C GLN A 399 -23.24 -37.36 -1.68
N ALA A 400 -22.46 -38.45 -1.77
CA ALA A 400 -21.30 -38.69 -0.93
C ALA A 400 -20.07 -37.94 -1.49
N PHE A 401 -19.95 -36.66 -1.13
CA PHE A 401 -18.88 -35.76 -1.58
C PHE A 401 -17.44 -36.22 -1.24
N GLU A 402 -17.26 -37.30 -0.48
CA GLU A 402 -15.95 -37.90 -0.18
C GLU A 402 -15.25 -38.56 -1.38
N GLN A 403 -15.98 -38.90 -2.45
CA GLN A 403 -15.47 -39.73 -3.55
C GLN A 403 -15.68 -39.08 -4.92
N ILE A 404 -14.56 -38.59 -5.47
CA ILE A 404 -14.45 -38.17 -6.88
C ILE A 404 -14.12 -39.39 -7.73
N ASP A 405 -14.64 -39.44 -8.96
CA ASP A 405 -14.29 -40.49 -9.92
C ASP A 405 -12.79 -40.43 -10.26
N ARG A 406 -12.09 -41.55 -10.04
CA ARG A 406 -10.66 -41.71 -10.30
C ARG A 406 -10.31 -41.51 -11.78
N SER A 407 -11.24 -41.71 -12.71
CA SER A 407 -11.01 -41.43 -14.14
C SER A 407 -10.63 -39.95 -14.37
N ARG A 408 -11.28 -39.03 -13.64
CA ARG A 408 -11.11 -37.58 -13.73
C ARG A 408 -9.81 -37.08 -13.09
N LEU A 409 -9.22 -37.90 -12.20
CA LEU A 409 -7.93 -37.63 -11.56
C LEU A 409 -6.74 -38.21 -12.35
N HIS A 410 -6.97 -38.82 -13.53
CA HIS A 410 -5.90 -39.37 -14.35
C HIS A 410 -5.00 -38.26 -14.93
N PRO A 411 -3.66 -38.40 -14.96
CA PRO A 411 -2.74 -37.35 -15.44
C PRO A 411 -2.98 -36.83 -16.86
N GLN A 412 -3.63 -37.61 -17.73
CA GLN A 412 -4.02 -37.16 -19.07
C GLN A 412 -5.16 -36.12 -19.05
N VAL A 413 -6.00 -36.13 -18.01
CA VAL A 413 -7.07 -35.15 -17.78
C VAL A 413 -6.52 -33.97 -16.98
N THR A 414 -5.75 -34.23 -15.91
CA THR A 414 -5.36 -33.17 -14.97
C THR A 414 -4.26 -32.25 -15.49
N LYS A 415 -3.27 -32.76 -16.25
CA LYS A 415 -2.17 -31.93 -16.76
C LYS A 415 -2.64 -30.84 -17.74
N PRO A 416 -3.58 -31.07 -18.68
CA PRO A 416 -4.23 -30.01 -19.44
C PRO A 416 -4.94 -28.96 -18.56
N LEU A 417 -5.70 -29.37 -17.54
CA LEU A 417 -6.39 -28.42 -16.64
C LEU A 417 -5.41 -27.52 -15.88
N ILE A 418 -4.34 -28.11 -15.36
CA ILE A 418 -3.22 -27.39 -14.72
C ILE A 418 -2.61 -26.36 -15.69
N THR A 419 -2.44 -26.72 -16.96
CA THR A 419 -1.89 -25.84 -17.99
C THR A 419 -2.82 -24.65 -18.28
N GLU A 420 -4.13 -24.89 -18.41
CA GLU A 420 -5.12 -23.82 -18.60
C GLU A 420 -5.20 -22.90 -17.36
N PHE A 421 -5.07 -23.43 -16.13
CA PHE A 421 -4.96 -22.63 -14.90
C PHE A 421 -3.73 -21.71 -14.92
N LEU A 422 -2.56 -22.25 -15.27
CA LEU A 422 -1.30 -21.50 -15.38
C LEU A 422 -1.32 -20.45 -16.49
N HIS A 423 -2.11 -20.63 -17.55
CA HIS A 423 -2.24 -19.65 -18.64
C HIS A 423 -3.36 -18.61 -18.45
N HIS A 424 -4.45 -18.95 -17.75
CA HIS A 424 -5.68 -18.14 -17.74
C HIS A 424 -6.17 -17.67 -16.37
N VAL A 425 -5.55 -18.13 -15.27
CA VAL A 425 -5.93 -17.75 -13.90
C VAL A 425 -4.74 -17.18 -13.13
N HIS A 426 -3.68 -17.98 -12.99
CA HIS A 426 -2.45 -17.61 -12.27
C HIS A 426 -1.81 -16.29 -12.74
N PRO A 427 -1.73 -15.95 -14.04
CA PRO A 427 -0.98 -14.76 -14.47
C PRO A 427 -1.58 -13.40 -14.08
N PHE A 428 -2.79 -13.37 -13.52
CA PHE A 428 -3.43 -12.17 -12.94
C PHE A 428 -3.32 -12.11 -11.40
N PHE A 429 -3.12 -13.26 -10.76
CA PHE A 429 -2.88 -13.42 -9.32
C PHE A 429 -1.77 -14.47 -9.13
N PRO A 430 -0.50 -14.10 -9.38
CA PRO A 430 0.62 -15.03 -9.29
C PRO A 430 1.02 -15.22 -7.82
N ILE A 431 0.18 -15.95 -7.07
CA ILE A 431 0.31 -16.09 -5.61
C ILE A 431 1.42 -17.08 -5.20
N VAL A 432 1.70 -18.07 -6.03
CA VAL A 432 2.60 -19.20 -5.75
C VAL A 432 3.56 -19.37 -6.91
N GLU A 433 4.84 -19.62 -6.66
CA GLU A 433 5.79 -19.86 -7.76
C GLU A 433 5.40 -21.11 -8.58
N PRO A 434 5.49 -21.08 -9.93
CA PRO A 434 5.12 -22.20 -10.78
C PRO A 434 5.78 -23.53 -10.41
N GLN A 435 7.03 -23.48 -9.95
CA GLN A 435 7.82 -24.64 -9.51
C GLN A 435 7.17 -25.32 -8.28
N LEU A 436 6.66 -24.54 -7.32
CA LEU A 436 5.97 -25.07 -6.13
C LEU A 436 4.60 -25.65 -6.50
N LEU A 437 3.89 -25.03 -7.47
CA LEU A 437 2.67 -25.61 -8.04
C LEU A 437 2.97 -26.96 -8.71
N HIS A 438 4.03 -27.07 -9.52
CA HIS A 438 4.45 -28.34 -10.12
C HIS A 438 4.77 -29.42 -9.07
N MET A 439 5.49 -29.09 -7.98
CA MET A 439 5.72 -30.04 -6.89
C MET A 439 4.42 -30.48 -6.17
N LEU A 440 3.45 -29.58 -6.00
CA LEU A 440 2.12 -29.92 -5.47
C LEU A 440 1.32 -30.84 -6.41
N PHE A 441 1.60 -30.80 -7.72
CA PHE A 441 0.96 -31.68 -8.71
C PHE A 441 1.64 -33.06 -8.80
N ASP A 442 2.97 -33.11 -8.77
CA ASP A 442 3.72 -34.37 -8.85
C ASP A 442 3.65 -35.18 -7.53
N THR A 443 3.35 -34.54 -6.39
CA THR A 443 3.07 -35.21 -5.11
C THR A 443 1.61 -35.68 -4.96
N PHE A 444 0.71 -35.36 -5.89
CA PHE A 444 -0.70 -35.75 -5.81
C PHE A 444 -0.93 -37.24 -6.14
N SER A 445 -1.53 -37.98 -5.22
CA SER A 445 -1.84 -39.40 -5.39
C SER A 445 -3.29 -39.64 -5.78
N THR A 446 -3.54 -40.43 -6.83
CA THR A 446 -4.88 -40.79 -7.35
C THR A 446 -5.74 -41.64 -6.39
N TYR A 447 -5.24 -41.93 -5.19
CA TYR A 447 -5.93 -42.69 -4.15
C TYR A 447 -6.48 -41.85 -2.99
N THR A 448 -6.21 -40.54 -2.92
CA THR A 448 -6.68 -39.69 -1.82
C THR A 448 -8.19 -39.45 -1.86
N LYS A 449 -8.89 -39.81 -0.77
CA LYS A 449 -10.18 -39.17 -0.42
C LYS A 449 -9.96 -37.66 -0.23
N VAL A 450 -11.02 -36.86 -0.34
CA VAL A 450 -10.95 -35.43 0.03
C VAL A 450 -10.97 -35.29 1.55
N ASN A 451 -9.79 -35.44 2.16
CA ASN A 451 -9.57 -35.43 3.61
C ASN A 451 -8.49 -34.45 4.09
N SER A 452 -7.90 -33.67 3.18
CA SER A 452 -6.86 -32.67 3.49
C SER A 452 -7.06 -31.36 2.72
N ILE A 453 -6.45 -30.29 3.23
CA ILE A 453 -6.44 -28.96 2.61
C ILE A 453 -5.62 -28.98 1.31
N GLN A 454 -4.48 -29.70 1.29
CA GLN A 454 -3.70 -29.94 0.06
C GLN A 454 -4.54 -30.61 -1.04
N THR A 455 -5.32 -31.65 -0.71
CA THR A 455 -6.24 -32.29 -1.67
C THR A 455 -7.31 -31.31 -2.16
N SER A 456 -7.83 -30.47 -1.27
CA SER A 456 -8.86 -29.47 -1.60
C SER A 456 -8.31 -28.37 -2.53
N LEU A 457 -7.10 -27.89 -2.26
CA LEU A 457 -6.35 -26.95 -3.11
C LEU A 457 -6.12 -27.50 -4.52
N TYR A 458 -5.65 -28.75 -4.63
CA TYR A 458 -5.44 -29.40 -5.93
C TYR A 458 -6.72 -29.46 -6.76
N LEU A 459 -7.84 -29.86 -6.15
CA LEU A 459 -9.15 -29.94 -6.80
C LEU A 459 -9.70 -28.57 -7.21
N ILE A 460 -9.46 -27.54 -6.41
CA ILE A 460 -9.79 -26.14 -6.75
C ILE A 460 -8.96 -25.66 -7.95
N ILE A 461 -7.69 -26.03 -8.06
CA ILE A 461 -6.85 -25.74 -9.22
C ILE A 461 -7.37 -26.45 -10.49
N LEU A 462 -7.80 -27.71 -10.39
CA LEU A 462 -8.45 -28.40 -11.52
C LEU A 462 -9.77 -27.74 -11.94
N ALA A 463 -10.59 -27.33 -10.97
CA ALA A 463 -11.83 -26.61 -11.21
C ALA A 463 -11.59 -25.26 -11.90
N LEU A 464 -10.60 -24.50 -11.43
CA LEU A 464 -10.15 -23.25 -12.03
C LEU A 464 -9.62 -23.44 -13.45
N GLY A 465 -8.80 -24.47 -13.67
CA GLY A 465 -8.33 -24.86 -15.01
C GLY A 465 -9.48 -25.12 -15.97
N LYS A 466 -10.49 -25.89 -15.56
CA LYS A 466 -11.65 -26.21 -16.42
C LYS A 466 -12.52 -24.99 -16.69
N VAL A 467 -12.87 -24.19 -15.67
CA VAL A 467 -13.75 -23.01 -15.85
C VAL A 467 -13.11 -21.86 -16.62
N ALA A 468 -11.77 -21.75 -16.60
CA ALA A 468 -11.03 -20.73 -17.33
C ALA A 468 -10.73 -21.13 -18.79
N SER A 469 -10.74 -22.44 -19.08
CA SER A 469 -10.49 -22.97 -20.43
C SER A 469 -11.59 -22.60 -21.44
N ASN A 470 -11.29 -22.83 -22.73
CA ASN A 470 -12.32 -22.88 -23.76
C ASN A 470 -12.91 -24.30 -23.83
N PRO A 471 -14.24 -24.50 -23.73
CA PRO A 471 -14.90 -25.82 -23.83
C PRO A 471 -14.53 -26.64 -25.07
N GLN A 472 -14.10 -26.02 -26.16
CA GLN A 472 -13.67 -26.70 -27.40
C GLN A 472 -12.20 -27.15 -27.40
N ARG A 473 -11.42 -26.86 -26.34
CA ARG A 473 -9.98 -27.20 -26.25
C ARG A 473 -9.65 -28.39 -25.36
N ILE A 474 -10.54 -28.77 -24.44
CA ILE A 474 -10.35 -29.93 -23.57
C ILE A 474 -10.93 -31.17 -24.26
N PHE A 475 -10.16 -32.26 -24.26
CA PHE A 475 -10.64 -33.59 -24.66
C PHE A 475 -11.54 -34.18 -23.59
N ASP A 476 -12.76 -33.66 -23.45
CA ASP A 476 -13.71 -34.14 -22.45
C ASP A 476 -14.41 -35.43 -22.90
N ILE A 477 -14.46 -36.41 -21.99
CA ILE A 477 -15.16 -37.69 -22.17
C ILE A 477 -16.67 -37.50 -21.95
N GLU A 478 -17.07 -36.42 -21.27
CA GLU A 478 -18.46 -36.06 -20.96
C GLU A 478 -18.87 -34.70 -21.58
N ALA A 479 -18.42 -34.40 -22.80
CA ALA A 479 -18.63 -33.10 -23.46
C ALA A 479 -20.10 -32.61 -23.51
N ASP A 480 -21.09 -33.52 -23.53
CA ASP A 480 -22.53 -33.19 -23.45
C ASP A 480 -23.00 -32.71 -22.05
N LYS A 481 -22.09 -32.64 -21.07
CA LYS A 481 -22.34 -32.26 -19.68
C LYS A 481 -21.20 -31.41 -19.09
N ASP A 482 -20.80 -30.32 -19.74
CA ASP A 482 -19.84 -29.40 -19.12
C ASP A 482 -20.37 -28.86 -17.78
N LEU A 483 -19.79 -29.36 -16.68
CA LEU A 483 -20.07 -28.88 -15.32
C LEU A 483 -19.15 -27.71 -14.92
N SER A 484 -18.31 -27.23 -15.86
CA SER A 484 -17.44 -26.07 -15.71
C SER A 484 -16.55 -26.12 -14.46
N GLY A 485 -16.08 -27.31 -14.06
CA GLY A 485 -15.20 -27.52 -12.91
C GLY A 485 -15.90 -27.87 -11.59
N MET A 486 -17.25 -27.83 -11.54
CA MET A 486 -18.02 -28.18 -10.33
C MET A 486 -17.75 -29.62 -9.85
N GLU A 487 -17.37 -30.52 -10.76
CA GLU A 487 -17.04 -31.91 -10.44
C GLU A 487 -15.79 -32.08 -9.56
N TYR A 488 -14.90 -31.09 -9.54
CA TYR A 488 -13.75 -31.04 -8.63
C TYR A 488 -14.03 -30.11 -7.44
N PHE A 489 -14.66 -28.95 -7.70
CA PHE A 489 -14.91 -27.94 -6.68
C PHE A 489 -15.88 -28.40 -5.58
N ALA A 490 -16.90 -29.20 -5.92
CA ALA A 490 -17.94 -29.62 -4.98
C ALA A 490 -17.39 -30.24 -3.68
N SER A 491 -16.47 -31.19 -3.80
CA SER A 491 -15.86 -31.88 -2.65
C SER A 491 -14.93 -30.96 -1.86
N ALA A 492 -14.10 -30.17 -2.55
CA ALA A 492 -13.18 -29.23 -1.92
C ALA A 492 -13.92 -28.14 -1.14
N TYR A 493 -14.98 -27.57 -1.71
CA TYR A 493 -15.85 -26.60 -1.04
C TYR A 493 -16.48 -27.17 0.22
N ASN A 494 -17.06 -28.38 0.16
CA ASN A 494 -17.68 -29.00 1.32
C ASN A 494 -16.68 -29.33 2.44
N TYR A 495 -15.42 -29.63 2.11
CA TYR A 495 -14.35 -29.82 3.08
C TYR A 495 -13.91 -28.48 3.71
N LEU A 496 -13.68 -27.44 2.89
CA LEU A 496 -13.24 -26.12 3.35
C LEU A 496 -14.35 -25.29 4.03
N ASN A 497 -15.63 -25.54 3.74
CA ASN A 497 -16.77 -24.87 4.38
C ASN A 497 -17.16 -25.51 5.73
N ASN A 498 -16.31 -26.38 6.30
CA ASN A 498 -16.50 -26.95 7.63
C ASN A 498 -15.76 -26.10 8.69
N PRO A 499 -16.47 -25.41 9.61
CA PRO A 499 -15.84 -24.53 10.60
C PRO A 499 -14.82 -25.23 11.51
N LEU A 500 -14.98 -26.54 11.74
CA LEU A 500 -14.04 -27.32 12.56
C LEU A 500 -12.68 -27.50 11.88
N ILE A 501 -12.63 -27.40 10.55
CA ILE A 501 -11.39 -27.48 9.76
C ILE A 501 -10.75 -26.09 9.63
N THR A 502 -11.54 -25.05 9.34
CA THR A 502 -11.00 -23.71 9.10
C THR A 502 -10.62 -22.93 10.35
N SER A 503 -11.29 -23.17 11.49
CA SER A 503 -11.09 -22.35 12.71
C SER A 503 -9.97 -22.87 13.64
N PHE A 504 -9.40 -24.04 13.35
CA PHE A 504 -8.49 -24.75 14.28
C PHE A 504 -7.28 -25.42 13.60
N THR A 505 -6.99 -25.09 12.34
CA THR A 505 -5.84 -25.65 11.59
C THR A 505 -4.72 -24.61 11.45
N ALA A 506 -3.48 -25.07 11.59
CA ALA A 506 -2.26 -24.29 11.33
C ALA A 506 -1.64 -24.61 9.95
N ASP A 507 -2.41 -25.23 9.04
CA ASP A 507 -1.97 -25.56 7.69
C ASP A 507 -1.84 -24.31 6.82
N HIS A 508 -0.60 -23.95 6.44
CA HIS A 508 -0.25 -22.79 5.62
C HIS A 508 -0.89 -22.81 4.22
N LEU A 509 -1.41 -23.96 3.76
CA LEU A 509 -2.16 -24.06 2.49
C LEU A 509 -3.62 -23.61 2.64
N LEU A 510 -4.15 -23.44 3.86
CA LEU A 510 -5.53 -23.01 4.07
C LEU A 510 -5.86 -21.66 3.39
N PRO A 511 -5.15 -20.55 3.66
CA PRO A 511 -5.50 -19.26 3.09
C PRO A 511 -5.40 -19.28 1.55
N LEU A 512 -4.48 -20.08 1.01
CA LEU A 512 -4.32 -20.29 -0.43
C LEU A 512 -5.49 -21.06 -1.04
N ALA A 513 -5.95 -22.12 -0.37
CA ALA A 513 -7.11 -22.92 -0.79
C ALA A 513 -8.41 -22.11 -0.72
N LEU A 514 -8.58 -21.29 0.32
CA LEU A 514 -9.72 -20.37 0.45
C LEU A 514 -9.67 -19.28 -0.63
N PHE A 515 -8.50 -18.67 -0.86
CA PHE A 515 -8.29 -17.65 -1.90
C PHE A 515 -8.64 -18.17 -3.30
N TYR A 516 -8.05 -19.29 -3.75
CA TYR A 516 -8.36 -19.85 -5.05
C TYR A 516 -9.80 -20.41 -5.12
N GLY A 517 -10.35 -20.90 -4.01
CA GLY A 517 -11.76 -21.30 -3.93
C GLY A 517 -12.71 -20.14 -4.20
N SER A 518 -12.39 -18.95 -3.66
CA SER A 518 -13.10 -17.72 -3.99
C SER A 518 -12.96 -17.34 -5.47
N MET A 519 -11.77 -17.52 -6.08
CA MET A 519 -11.57 -17.23 -7.49
C MET A 519 -12.47 -18.12 -8.35
N TYR A 520 -12.59 -19.41 -8.04
CA TYR A 520 -13.49 -20.31 -8.77
C TYR A 520 -14.95 -19.81 -8.70
N LEU A 521 -15.41 -19.45 -7.51
CA LEU A 521 -16.74 -18.86 -7.31
C LEU A 521 -16.94 -17.58 -8.13
N ARG A 522 -15.91 -16.74 -8.28
CA ARG A 522 -15.96 -15.56 -9.15
C ARG A 522 -16.05 -15.92 -10.64
N TYR A 523 -15.34 -16.93 -11.12
CA TYR A 523 -15.43 -17.41 -12.51
C TYR A 523 -16.82 -17.96 -12.85
N ILE A 524 -17.51 -18.63 -11.90
CA ILE A 524 -18.91 -19.07 -12.05
C ILE A 524 -19.95 -18.02 -11.60
N GLY A 525 -19.54 -16.76 -11.42
CA GLY A 525 -20.43 -15.63 -11.10
C GLY A 525 -21.20 -15.80 -9.80
N ARG A 526 -20.53 -16.15 -8.70
CA ARG A 526 -21.08 -16.31 -7.34
C ARG A 526 -20.39 -15.32 -6.37
N PRO A 527 -20.68 -14.02 -6.45
CA PRO A 527 -19.91 -12.99 -5.76
C PRO A 527 -20.04 -13.05 -4.23
N ILE A 528 -21.22 -13.36 -3.70
CA ILE A 528 -21.45 -13.39 -2.24
C ILE A 528 -20.67 -14.55 -1.59
N GLN A 529 -20.70 -15.74 -2.21
CA GLN A 529 -19.97 -16.90 -1.72
C GLN A 529 -18.46 -16.70 -1.89
N ALA A 530 -18.01 -16.03 -2.97
CA ALA A 530 -16.62 -15.64 -3.13
C ALA A 530 -16.16 -14.67 -2.05
N TRP A 531 -16.96 -13.64 -1.73
CA TRP A 531 -16.67 -12.70 -0.65
C TRP A 531 -16.52 -13.43 0.71
N GLN A 532 -17.40 -14.39 1.01
CA GLN A 532 -17.29 -15.21 2.23
C GLN A 532 -15.95 -15.95 2.29
N MET A 533 -15.55 -16.65 1.22
CA MET A 533 -14.25 -17.34 1.17
C MET A 533 -13.05 -16.38 1.19
N ILE A 534 -13.15 -15.19 0.61
CA ILE A 534 -12.10 -14.15 0.72
C ILE A 534 -11.98 -13.64 2.14
N ARG A 535 -13.08 -13.30 2.82
CA ARG A 535 -13.05 -12.84 4.21
C ARG A 535 -12.42 -13.88 5.14
N ASP A 536 -12.73 -15.16 4.92
CA ASP A 536 -12.19 -16.25 5.72
C ASP A 536 -10.70 -16.50 5.40
N ALA A 537 -10.27 -16.29 4.15
CA ALA A 537 -8.85 -16.23 3.77
C ALA A 537 -8.14 -15.03 4.41
N SER A 538 -8.74 -13.83 4.37
CA SER A 538 -8.21 -12.61 5.01
C SER A 538 -8.02 -12.79 6.52
N GLY A 539 -8.93 -13.51 7.20
CA GLY A 539 -8.79 -13.88 8.61
C GLY A 539 -7.62 -14.85 8.83
N SER A 540 -7.55 -15.93 8.05
CA SER A 540 -6.48 -16.93 8.14
C SER A 540 -5.09 -16.32 7.88
N VAL A 541 -4.97 -15.44 6.88
CA VAL A 541 -3.72 -14.71 6.58
C VAL A 541 -3.35 -13.73 7.69
N GLN A 542 -4.30 -13.01 8.29
CA GLN A 542 -4.02 -12.10 9.41
C GLN A 542 -3.45 -12.84 10.63
N ILE A 543 -4.01 -14.02 10.96
CA ILE A 543 -3.50 -14.89 12.04
C ILE A 543 -2.07 -15.36 11.71
N MET A 544 -1.87 -16.01 10.56
CA MET A 544 -0.55 -16.55 10.17
C MET A 544 0.51 -15.45 10.02
N ILE A 545 0.14 -14.23 9.62
CA ILE A 545 1.08 -13.10 9.54
C ILE A 545 1.44 -12.56 10.93
N SER A 546 0.55 -12.65 11.93
CA SER A 546 0.89 -12.35 13.33
C SER A 546 1.79 -13.40 13.99
N GLU A 547 1.75 -14.64 13.49
CA GLU A 547 2.51 -15.80 13.99
C GLU A 547 3.85 -16.03 13.22
N LEU A 548 4.28 -15.06 12.39
CA LEU A 548 5.44 -15.20 11.47
C LEU A 548 6.81 -15.50 12.12
N HIS A 549 6.91 -15.43 13.44
CA HIS A 549 8.09 -15.82 14.20
C HIS A 549 8.39 -17.33 14.10
N ASP A 550 7.36 -18.17 13.89
CA ASP A 550 7.48 -19.64 13.87
C ASP A 550 7.55 -20.24 12.44
N MET A 551 7.59 -19.41 11.38
CA MET A 551 7.60 -19.89 10.00
C MET A 551 9.01 -20.22 9.46
N ASN A 552 9.16 -21.41 8.90
CA ASN A 552 10.47 -22.02 8.58
C ASN A 552 11.12 -21.54 7.28
N THR A 553 10.41 -20.92 6.33
CA THR A 553 11.00 -20.48 5.05
C THR A 553 10.62 -19.06 4.61
N HIS A 554 11.51 -18.44 3.83
CA HIS A 554 11.29 -17.14 3.19
C HIS A 554 10.11 -17.18 2.20
N GLU A 555 9.94 -18.29 1.47
CA GLU A 555 8.95 -18.40 0.39
C GLU A 555 7.52 -18.61 0.90
N GLU A 556 7.32 -19.33 2.02
CA GLU A 556 6.01 -19.37 2.70
C GLU A 556 5.55 -17.96 3.11
N ARG A 557 6.47 -17.17 3.66
CA ARG A 557 6.23 -15.76 4.05
C ARG A 557 5.93 -14.88 2.83
N ALA A 558 6.68 -15.01 1.74
CA ALA A 558 6.42 -14.30 0.49
C ALA A 558 5.05 -14.68 -0.12
N SER A 559 4.69 -15.96 -0.07
CA SER A 559 3.38 -16.47 -0.47
C SER A 559 2.25 -15.87 0.37
N LEU A 560 2.36 -15.87 1.70
CA LEU A 560 1.39 -15.23 2.60
C LEU A 560 1.20 -13.73 2.29
N TYR A 561 2.26 -12.99 2.01
CA TYR A 561 2.14 -11.58 1.57
C TYR A 561 1.43 -11.46 0.22
N ARG A 562 1.69 -12.35 -0.74
CA ARG A 562 0.96 -12.37 -2.02
C ARG A 562 -0.52 -12.68 -1.83
N ILE A 563 -0.89 -13.63 -0.94
CA ILE A 563 -2.29 -13.89 -0.58
C ILE A 563 -2.90 -12.65 0.09
N ALA A 564 -2.22 -11.99 1.03
CA ALA A 564 -2.72 -10.78 1.70
C ALA A 564 -3.11 -9.68 0.71
N TRP A 565 -2.22 -9.36 -0.23
CA TRP A 565 -2.47 -8.39 -1.29
C TRP A 565 -3.57 -8.85 -2.28
N GLY A 566 -3.62 -10.15 -2.59
CA GLY A 566 -4.68 -10.74 -3.42
C GLY A 566 -6.06 -10.61 -2.76
N CYS A 567 -6.16 -10.95 -1.47
CA CYS A 567 -7.35 -10.78 -0.63
C CYS A 567 -7.77 -9.32 -0.58
N PHE A 568 -6.85 -8.39 -0.27
CA PHE A 568 -7.16 -6.95 -0.26
C PHE A 568 -7.75 -6.46 -1.58
N ILE A 569 -7.22 -6.89 -2.74
CA ILE A 569 -7.79 -6.53 -4.05
C ILE A 569 -9.20 -7.10 -4.23
N LEU A 570 -9.37 -8.41 -3.99
CA LEU A 570 -10.63 -9.10 -4.23
C LEU A 570 -11.72 -8.78 -3.19
N GLU A 571 -11.35 -8.36 -1.99
CA GLU A 571 -12.27 -7.90 -0.95
C GLU A 571 -12.68 -6.44 -1.19
N CYS A 572 -11.74 -5.55 -1.50
CA CYS A 572 -12.07 -4.14 -1.80
C CYS A 572 -12.96 -3.99 -3.03
N ASP A 573 -12.86 -4.86 -4.03
CA ASP A 573 -13.79 -4.88 -5.16
C ASP A 573 -15.21 -5.35 -4.76
N ASP A 574 -15.36 -6.25 -3.78
CA ASP A 574 -16.69 -6.66 -3.26
C ASP A 574 -17.28 -5.57 -2.33
N LEU A 575 -16.46 -5.00 -1.44
CA LEU A 575 -16.84 -3.94 -0.51
C LEU A 575 -17.39 -2.72 -1.26
N ALA A 576 -16.71 -2.33 -2.35
CA ALA A 576 -17.01 -1.17 -3.19
C ALA A 576 -18.31 -1.25 -4.01
N GLU A 577 -18.96 -2.42 -4.08
CA GLU A 577 -20.23 -2.60 -4.81
C GLU A 577 -21.36 -3.10 -3.91
N PHE A 578 -21.06 -3.91 -2.89
CA PHE A 578 -22.09 -4.50 -2.03
C PHE A 578 -22.28 -3.83 -0.67
N HIS A 579 -21.36 -3.00 -0.17
CA HIS A 579 -21.30 -2.62 1.25
C HIS A 579 -21.36 -3.84 2.18
N PHE A 580 -20.39 -4.74 2.04
CA PHE A 580 -20.12 -5.77 3.05
C PHE A 580 -19.31 -5.17 4.22
N PRO A 581 -19.25 -5.83 5.40
CA PRO A 581 -18.30 -5.46 6.43
C PRO A 581 -16.87 -5.86 6.00
N PRO A 582 -15.84 -5.02 6.21
CA PRO A 582 -14.46 -5.35 5.94
C PRO A 582 -13.90 -6.35 6.97
N SER A 583 -12.89 -7.13 6.57
CA SER A 583 -12.15 -8.08 7.41
C SER A 583 -10.99 -7.46 8.19
N GLY A 584 -10.65 -6.19 7.94
CA GLY A 584 -9.46 -5.52 8.48
C GLY A 584 -8.18 -5.74 7.65
N ILE A 585 -8.24 -6.52 6.56
CA ILE A 585 -7.09 -6.82 5.70
C ILE A 585 -6.39 -5.56 5.15
N GLU A 586 -7.12 -4.45 4.99
CA GLU A 586 -6.53 -3.17 4.57
C GLU A 586 -5.58 -2.58 5.61
N LEU A 587 -5.83 -2.80 6.91
CA LEU A 587 -5.00 -2.33 8.02
C LEU A 587 -3.70 -3.15 8.16
N LEU A 588 -3.73 -4.40 7.69
CA LEU A 588 -2.54 -5.24 7.55
C LEU A 588 -1.74 -4.83 6.30
N VAL A 589 -2.41 -4.77 5.14
CA VAL A 589 -1.77 -4.51 3.84
C VAL A 589 -1.15 -3.10 3.74
N ASP A 590 -1.64 -2.12 4.49
CA ASP A 590 -0.96 -0.80 4.59
C ASP A 590 0.42 -0.87 5.29
N ARG A 591 0.68 -1.93 6.07
CA ARG A 591 1.95 -2.19 6.78
C ARG A 591 2.84 -3.23 6.11
N LEU A 592 2.32 -3.97 5.12
CA LEU A 592 3.07 -4.99 4.40
C LEU A 592 3.92 -4.38 3.28
N PRO A 593 5.11 -4.95 2.99
CA PRO A 593 5.82 -4.63 1.75
C PRO A 593 4.95 -5.04 0.55
N PHE A 594 5.16 -4.38 -0.59
CA PHE A 594 4.63 -4.88 -1.87
C PHE A 594 5.17 -6.30 -2.14
N PRO A 595 4.37 -7.17 -2.78
CA PRO A 595 4.73 -8.57 -3.01
C PRO A 595 5.99 -8.71 -3.88
N ARG A 596 6.71 -9.83 -3.72
CA ARG A 596 7.90 -10.21 -4.52
C ARG A 596 7.68 -11.58 -5.17
N ILE A 597 8.21 -11.77 -6.38
CA ILE A 597 8.11 -13.00 -7.20
C ILE A 597 9.44 -13.19 -7.94
N ALA A 598 9.81 -14.44 -8.23
CA ALA A 598 10.99 -14.81 -9.00
C ALA A 598 10.96 -14.30 -10.46
N GLU A 599 12.12 -14.29 -11.12
CA GLU A 599 12.37 -13.58 -12.38
C GLU A 599 11.60 -14.13 -13.60
N ASP A 600 11.02 -15.34 -13.50
CA ASP A 600 10.39 -16.05 -14.64
C ASP A 600 9.08 -15.41 -15.15
N SER A 601 8.38 -14.59 -14.33
CA SER A 601 7.04 -14.05 -14.66
C SER A 601 6.94 -12.52 -14.59
N ARG A 602 7.98 -11.81 -15.04
CA ARG A 602 8.12 -10.33 -14.92
C ARG A 602 6.85 -9.54 -15.29
N ASN A 603 6.21 -9.81 -16.43
CA ASN A 603 5.04 -9.03 -16.85
C ASN A 603 3.79 -9.28 -15.99
N GLY A 604 3.52 -10.53 -15.59
CA GLY A 604 2.37 -10.85 -14.72
C GLY A 604 2.55 -10.29 -13.31
N HIS A 605 3.77 -10.39 -12.77
CA HIS A 605 4.13 -9.79 -11.49
C HIS A 605 3.96 -8.26 -11.50
N LEU A 606 4.47 -7.57 -12.53
CA LEU A 606 4.31 -6.12 -12.66
C LEU A 606 2.84 -5.68 -12.77
N VAL A 607 1.99 -6.46 -13.46
CA VAL A 607 0.55 -6.19 -13.53
C VAL A 607 -0.14 -6.42 -12.18
N PHE A 608 0.28 -7.42 -11.40
CA PHE A 608 -0.21 -7.62 -10.04
C PHE A 608 0.18 -6.44 -9.12
N LEU A 609 1.40 -5.91 -9.24
CA LEU A 609 1.82 -4.67 -8.54
C LEU A 609 1.03 -3.43 -8.98
N ALA A 610 0.75 -3.30 -10.28
CA ALA A 610 -0.12 -2.26 -10.81
C ALA A 610 -1.56 -2.37 -10.25
N MET A 611 -2.08 -3.59 -10.08
CA MET A 611 -3.37 -3.88 -9.43
C MET A 611 -3.36 -3.52 -7.93
N CYS A 612 -2.29 -3.85 -7.20
CA CYS A 612 -2.12 -3.50 -5.79
C CYS A 612 -2.16 -1.97 -5.58
N SER A 613 -1.40 -1.24 -6.39
CA SER A 613 -1.28 0.22 -6.30
C SER A 613 -2.55 0.98 -6.73
N ILE A 614 -3.18 0.61 -7.85
CA ILE A 614 -4.42 1.26 -8.29
C ILE A 614 -5.58 1.01 -7.31
N ARG A 615 -5.61 -0.14 -6.63
CA ARG A 615 -6.64 -0.43 -5.61
C ARG A 615 -6.51 0.50 -4.40
N LYS A 616 -5.30 0.82 -3.94
CA LYS A 616 -5.08 1.82 -2.87
C LYS A 616 -5.54 3.22 -3.32
N LEU A 617 -5.27 3.62 -4.57
CA LEU A 617 -5.78 4.90 -5.09
C LEU A 617 -7.32 4.91 -5.19
N LEU A 618 -7.94 3.85 -5.74
CA LEU A 618 -9.39 3.76 -5.88
C LEU A 618 -10.11 3.72 -4.50
N ASN A 619 -9.47 3.19 -3.45
CA ASN A 619 -9.97 3.33 -2.07
C ASN A 619 -9.98 4.79 -1.61
N ARG A 620 -8.90 5.56 -1.83
CA ARG A 620 -8.89 7.02 -1.57
C ARG A 620 -10.00 7.75 -2.32
N VAL A 621 -10.27 7.36 -3.58
CA VAL A 621 -11.36 7.93 -4.39
C VAL A 621 -12.73 7.63 -3.76
N HIS A 622 -12.97 6.43 -3.23
CA HIS A 622 -14.21 6.13 -2.48
C HIS A 622 -14.33 6.94 -1.18
N SER A 623 -13.21 7.15 -0.48
CA SER A 623 -13.16 7.97 0.74
C SER A 623 -13.44 9.45 0.46
N ALA A 624 -12.66 10.07 -0.43
CA ALA A 624 -12.64 11.53 -0.61
C ALA A 624 -13.72 12.12 -1.54
N LEU A 625 -14.48 11.29 -2.29
CA LEU A 625 -15.55 11.78 -3.19
C LEU A 625 -16.92 11.13 -2.96
N TYR A 626 -17.02 10.14 -2.07
CA TYR A 626 -18.24 9.33 -1.93
C TYR A 626 -18.63 8.99 -0.49
N ALA A 627 -17.94 9.53 0.52
CA ALA A 627 -18.31 9.35 1.92
C ALA A 627 -19.74 9.82 2.21
N LYS A 628 -20.32 9.29 3.29
CA LYS A 628 -21.75 9.52 3.61
C LYS A 628 -22.00 10.90 4.23
N SER A 629 -21.06 11.38 5.05
CA SER A 629 -21.05 12.71 5.67
C SER A 629 -21.09 13.85 4.64
N ASP A 630 -20.39 13.69 3.52
CA ASP A 630 -20.42 14.66 2.43
C ASP A 630 -21.82 14.83 1.84
N GLN A 631 -22.65 13.77 1.80
CA GLN A 631 -23.90 13.84 1.07
C GLN A 631 -24.96 14.74 1.73
N GLU A 632 -24.86 15.06 3.02
CA GLU A 632 -25.70 16.10 3.65
C GLU A 632 -25.38 17.51 3.10
N ASN A 633 -24.16 17.73 2.58
CA ASN A 633 -23.80 18.94 1.83
C ASN A 633 -24.12 18.84 0.32
N PHE A 634 -24.30 17.64 -0.25
CA PHE A 634 -24.46 17.41 -1.70
C PHE A 634 -25.92 17.16 -2.12
N HIS A 635 -26.80 16.71 -1.22
CA HIS A 635 -28.24 16.52 -1.44
C HIS A 635 -29.11 17.60 -0.78
N ALA A 636 -28.52 18.66 -0.23
CA ALA A 636 -29.25 19.87 0.11
C ALA A 636 -29.85 20.49 -1.16
N SER A 637 -31.16 20.31 -1.36
CA SER A 637 -31.92 21.06 -2.37
C SER A 637 -31.60 22.55 -2.25
N PRO A 638 -31.42 23.29 -3.35
CA PRO A 638 -31.14 24.72 -3.28
C PRO A 638 -32.22 25.39 -2.43
N PRO A 639 -31.86 26.14 -1.37
CA PRO A 639 -32.83 26.68 -0.43
C PRO A 639 -33.82 27.57 -1.20
N PRO A 640 -35.12 27.52 -0.86
CA PRO A 640 -36.14 28.30 -1.56
C PRO A 640 -35.76 29.78 -1.56
N GLN A 641 -35.99 30.45 -2.70
CA GLN A 641 -35.55 31.82 -2.96
C GLN A 641 -36.27 32.86 -2.08
N HIS A 642 -35.94 32.90 -0.79
CA HIS A 642 -36.35 33.95 0.12
C HIS A 642 -35.39 35.13 0.00
N THR A 643 -35.92 36.18 -0.62
CA THR A 643 -35.29 37.50 -0.80
C THR A 643 -34.71 38.03 0.51
N SER A 644 -33.38 38.03 0.61
CA SER A 644 -32.64 38.75 1.64
C SER A 644 -31.28 39.19 1.07
N ASP A 645 -31.09 40.49 0.92
CA ASP A 645 -29.89 41.06 0.31
C ASP A 645 -28.71 40.99 1.29
N THR A 646 -27.79 40.06 1.07
CA THR A 646 -26.49 40.04 1.78
C THR A 646 -25.40 39.47 0.86
N PRO A 647 -24.36 40.24 0.51
CA PRO A 647 -23.33 39.82 -0.44
C PRO A 647 -22.29 38.89 0.23
N GLY A 648 -22.69 37.66 0.54
CA GLY A 648 -21.84 36.57 1.03
C GLY A 648 -21.78 35.41 0.03
N ALA A 649 -20.67 34.68 -0.04
CA ALA A 649 -20.51 33.57 -0.98
C ALA A 649 -21.45 32.39 -0.66
N THR A 650 -22.18 31.90 -1.66
CA THR A 650 -23.17 30.83 -1.50
C THR A 650 -22.51 29.46 -1.26
N PRO A 651 -23.14 28.55 -0.47
CA PRO A 651 -22.57 27.23 -0.17
C PRO A 651 -22.17 26.41 -1.41
N GLN A 652 -22.97 26.49 -2.48
CA GLN A 652 -22.70 25.85 -3.77
C GLN A 652 -21.34 26.24 -4.37
N LYS A 653 -20.89 27.49 -4.18
CA LYS A 653 -19.58 27.95 -4.69
C LYS A 653 -18.42 27.30 -3.93
N ASN A 654 -18.57 27.12 -2.61
CA ASN A 654 -17.59 26.43 -1.78
C ASN A 654 -17.53 24.95 -2.16
N TRP A 655 -18.68 24.29 -2.34
CA TRP A 655 -18.78 22.91 -2.83
C TRP A 655 -18.08 22.70 -4.19
N ILE A 656 -18.32 23.57 -5.20
CA ILE A 656 -17.62 23.49 -6.49
C ILE A 656 -16.10 23.60 -6.30
N THR A 657 -15.63 24.43 -5.36
CA THR A 657 -14.20 24.67 -5.10
C THR A 657 -13.54 23.46 -4.41
N SER A 658 -14.21 22.85 -3.43
CA SER A 658 -13.73 21.61 -2.79
C SER A 658 -13.72 20.44 -3.77
N LEU A 659 -14.81 20.23 -4.52
CA LEU A 659 -14.86 19.19 -5.56
C LEU A 659 -13.77 19.40 -6.62
N LYS A 660 -13.52 20.65 -7.03
CA LYS A 660 -12.42 20.98 -7.94
C LYS A 660 -11.08 20.50 -7.40
N THR A 661 -10.72 20.93 -6.19
CA THR A 661 -9.44 20.62 -5.57
C THR A 661 -9.24 19.10 -5.42
N ILE A 662 -10.26 18.38 -4.96
CA ILE A 662 -10.19 16.93 -4.73
C ILE A 662 -10.16 16.15 -6.05
N SER A 663 -11.04 16.47 -7.02
CA SER A 663 -11.05 15.78 -8.32
C SER A 663 -9.79 16.05 -9.14
N GLU A 664 -9.22 17.26 -9.12
CA GLU A 664 -7.98 17.57 -9.84
C GLU A 664 -6.77 16.83 -9.25
N GLU A 665 -6.65 16.77 -7.92
CA GLU A 665 -5.59 16.03 -7.24
C GLU A 665 -5.70 14.51 -7.43
N LEU A 666 -6.92 13.94 -7.36
CA LEU A 666 -7.12 12.50 -7.61
C LEU A 666 -6.89 12.13 -9.08
N ASP A 667 -7.26 13.00 -10.03
CA ASP A 667 -7.02 12.78 -11.46
C ASP A 667 -5.52 12.88 -11.78
N ARG A 668 -4.79 13.79 -11.12
CA ARG A 668 -3.32 13.86 -11.16
C ARG A 668 -2.68 12.60 -10.60
N GLN A 669 -3.08 12.12 -9.41
CA GLN A 669 -2.55 10.86 -8.85
C GLN A 669 -2.80 9.66 -9.77
N LEU A 670 -3.90 9.65 -10.53
CA LEU A 670 -4.19 8.61 -11.52
C LEU A 670 -3.30 8.72 -12.78
N GLU A 671 -3.03 9.94 -13.25
CA GLU A 671 -2.11 10.17 -14.38
C GLU A 671 -0.66 9.89 -14.00
N ASP A 672 -0.21 10.29 -12.81
CA ASP A 672 1.11 9.96 -12.25
C ASP A 672 1.27 8.44 -12.04
N TRP A 673 0.25 7.76 -11.50
CA TRP A 673 0.23 6.30 -11.41
C TRP A 673 0.43 5.65 -12.78
N PHE A 674 -0.32 6.09 -13.79
CA PHE A 674 -0.22 5.54 -15.15
C PHE A 674 1.14 5.83 -15.79
N ALA A 675 1.68 7.03 -15.57
CA ALA A 675 3.01 7.42 -16.03
C ALA A 675 4.11 6.57 -15.37
N SER A 676 3.95 6.19 -14.09
CA SER A 676 4.91 5.36 -13.36
C SER A 676 4.98 3.89 -13.79
N LEU A 677 4.00 3.40 -14.57
CA LEU A 677 3.99 2.00 -15.01
C LEU A 677 5.20 1.67 -15.91
N PRO A 678 5.93 0.57 -15.68
CA PRO A 678 7.04 0.16 -16.53
C PRO A 678 6.63 -0.11 -17.98
N ASN A 679 7.50 0.24 -18.94
CA ASN A 679 7.25 0.08 -20.38
C ASN A 679 6.68 -1.29 -20.81
N PRO A 680 7.09 -2.45 -20.27
CA PRO A 680 6.53 -3.75 -20.66
C PRO A 680 5.05 -3.97 -20.30
N ILE A 681 4.46 -3.13 -19.43
CA ILE A 681 3.07 -3.24 -18.96
C ILE A 681 2.28 -1.92 -19.03
N ARG A 682 2.86 -0.87 -19.64
CA ARG A 682 2.23 0.45 -19.78
C ARG A 682 1.63 0.59 -21.19
N PRO A 683 0.32 0.37 -21.37
CA PRO A 683 -0.33 0.45 -22.68
C PRO A 683 -0.38 1.90 -23.20
N THR A 684 -0.63 2.07 -24.49
CA THR A 684 -0.82 3.40 -25.08
C THR A 684 -2.22 3.94 -24.79
N LEU A 685 -2.33 5.15 -24.23
CA LEU A 685 -3.60 5.87 -24.15
C LEU A 685 -3.96 6.42 -25.54
N GLY A 686 -5.03 5.89 -26.14
CA GLY A 686 -5.47 6.26 -27.49
C GLY A 686 -6.99 6.22 -27.67
N ASN A 687 -7.43 6.42 -28.91
CA ASN A 687 -8.85 6.33 -29.29
C ASN A 687 -9.27 4.92 -29.72
N THR A 688 -8.32 4.09 -30.15
CA THR A 688 -8.51 2.67 -30.50
C THR A 688 -7.73 1.79 -29.53
N ILE A 689 -8.41 0.86 -28.86
CA ILE A 689 -7.77 -0.10 -27.94
C ILE A 689 -7.20 -1.26 -28.76
N SER A 690 -5.99 -1.07 -29.28
CA SER A 690 -5.19 -2.14 -29.89
C SER A 690 -4.43 -2.90 -28.80
N ALA A 691 -5.15 -3.73 -28.04
CA ALA A 691 -4.55 -4.58 -27.02
C ALA A 691 -3.79 -5.75 -27.68
N ASN A 692 -2.47 -5.71 -27.63
CA ASN A 692 -1.62 -6.79 -28.12
C ASN A 692 -1.44 -7.88 -27.06
N HIS A 693 -1.62 -7.53 -25.78
CA HIS A 693 -1.59 -8.45 -24.65
C HIS A 693 -2.87 -8.33 -23.79
N PRO A 694 -3.40 -9.42 -23.18
CA PRO A 694 -4.56 -9.35 -22.28
C PRO A 694 -4.39 -8.38 -21.09
N TYR A 695 -3.15 -8.13 -20.68
CA TYR A 695 -2.80 -7.18 -19.63
C TYR A 695 -3.08 -5.73 -20.02
N ASP A 696 -2.83 -5.33 -21.27
CA ASP A 696 -3.05 -3.97 -21.77
C ASP A 696 -4.48 -3.53 -21.48
N THR A 697 -5.43 -4.39 -21.86
CA THR A 697 -6.86 -4.18 -21.66
C THR A 697 -7.23 -4.10 -20.18
N TYR A 698 -6.60 -4.93 -19.33
CA TYR A 698 -6.88 -4.96 -17.90
C TYR A 698 -6.41 -3.68 -17.20
N ILE A 699 -5.21 -3.18 -17.56
CA ILE A 699 -4.67 -1.90 -17.08
C ILE A 699 -5.54 -0.74 -17.58
N LEU A 700 -5.89 -0.70 -18.87
CA LEU A 700 -6.77 0.33 -19.43
C LEU A 700 -8.16 0.32 -18.77
N ALA A 701 -8.74 -0.85 -18.49
CA ALA A 701 -10.02 -0.96 -17.78
C ALA A 701 -9.94 -0.39 -16.35
N ARG A 702 -8.87 -0.69 -15.59
CA ARG A 702 -8.66 -0.14 -14.24
C ARG A 702 -8.36 1.37 -14.26
N TYR A 703 -7.66 1.87 -15.28
CA TYR A 703 -7.44 3.30 -15.47
C TYR A 703 -8.75 4.05 -15.77
N TYR A 704 -9.50 3.63 -16.80
CA TYR A 704 -10.71 4.36 -17.23
C TYR A 704 -11.90 4.23 -16.27
N VAL A 705 -12.04 3.12 -15.53
CA VAL A 705 -13.05 3.03 -14.46
C VAL A 705 -12.74 4.02 -13.34
N THR A 706 -11.47 4.13 -12.93
CA THR A 706 -11.04 5.07 -11.90
C THR A 706 -11.22 6.52 -12.37
N LYS A 707 -10.82 6.84 -13.61
CA LYS A 707 -10.94 8.19 -14.19
C LYS A 707 -12.40 8.64 -14.29
N HIS A 708 -13.31 7.76 -14.75
CA HIS A 708 -14.73 8.13 -14.82
C HIS A 708 -15.37 8.24 -13.44
N ILE A 709 -14.93 7.46 -12.44
CA ILE A 709 -15.40 7.60 -11.05
C ILE A 709 -14.97 8.96 -10.48
N ILE A 710 -13.69 9.35 -10.61
CA ILE A 710 -13.19 10.67 -10.13
C ILE A 710 -13.99 11.84 -10.75
N CYS A 711 -14.38 11.72 -12.02
CA CYS A 711 -15.09 12.76 -12.76
C CYS A 711 -16.63 12.71 -12.63
N ARG A 712 -17.21 11.61 -12.12
CA ARG A 712 -18.68 11.40 -12.08
C ARG A 712 -19.44 12.43 -11.22
N PRO A 713 -18.95 12.93 -10.06
CA PRO A 713 -19.70 13.90 -9.26
C PRO A 713 -20.06 15.19 -10.02
N SER A 714 -19.17 15.67 -10.89
CA SER A 714 -19.43 16.82 -11.77
C SER A 714 -20.57 16.55 -12.76
N LEU A 715 -20.70 15.31 -13.25
CA LEU A 715 -21.76 14.88 -14.17
C LEU A 715 -23.11 14.76 -13.47
N VAL A 716 -23.16 14.26 -12.23
CA VAL A 716 -24.38 14.23 -11.40
C VAL A 716 -24.88 15.66 -11.16
N PHE A 717 -24.01 16.56 -10.69
CA PHE A 717 -24.33 17.98 -10.49
C PHE A 717 -24.84 18.68 -11.76
N ALA A 718 -24.20 18.41 -12.91
CA ALA A 718 -24.66 18.95 -14.20
C ALA A 718 -26.04 18.43 -14.60
N ALA A 719 -26.40 17.21 -14.18
CA ALA A 719 -27.69 16.59 -14.45
C ALA A 719 -28.80 17.11 -13.52
N ASP A 720 -28.46 17.48 -12.28
CA ASP A 720 -29.39 18.05 -11.29
C ASP A 720 -29.61 19.56 -11.49
N THR A 721 -28.73 20.23 -12.24
CA THR A 721 -28.86 21.65 -12.61
C THR A 721 -30.04 21.85 -13.59
N GLN A 722 -31.22 22.14 -13.06
CA GLN A 722 -32.50 22.16 -13.79
C GLN A 722 -32.55 23.16 -14.96
N GLY A 723 -32.21 22.68 -16.17
CA GLY A 723 -32.44 23.41 -17.42
C GLY A 723 -31.38 24.44 -17.82
N SER A 724 -30.34 24.69 -17.01
CA SER A 724 -29.24 25.55 -17.46
C SER A 724 -28.43 24.87 -18.56
N THR A 725 -28.35 25.49 -19.73
CA THR A 725 -27.42 25.09 -20.80
C THR A 725 -25.98 25.53 -20.52
N VAL A 726 -25.78 26.46 -19.58
CA VAL A 726 -24.47 26.95 -19.16
C VAL A 726 -24.05 26.26 -17.88
N LEU A 727 -22.92 25.57 -17.92
CA LEU A 727 -22.27 24.92 -16.78
C LEU A 727 -20.93 25.62 -16.48
N PRO A 728 -20.43 25.59 -15.21
CA PRO A 728 -19.08 26.04 -14.90
C PRO A 728 -18.03 25.26 -15.72
N GLU A 729 -16.99 25.94 -16.20
CA GLU A 729 -15.97 25.36 -17.09
C GLU A 729 -15.35 24.06 -16.55
N PHE A 730 -14.93 24.07 -15.28
CA PHE A 730 -14.42 22.88 -14.57
C PHE A 730 -15.44 21.71 -14.59
N ILE A 731 -16.72 22.00 -14.30
CA ILE A 731 -17.77 20.99 -14.28
C ILE A 731 -17.93 20.38 -15.68
N PHE A 732 -18.02 21.21 -16.72
CA PHE A 732 -18.16 20.73 -18.11
C PHE A 732 -16.93 19.94 -18.58
N ALA A 733 -15.72 20.38 -18.24
CA ALA A 733 -14.49 19.67 -18.53
C ALA A 733 -14.45 18.28 -17.88
N ASN A 734 -14.86 18.16 -16.61
CA ASN A 734 -14.98 16.87 -15.93
C ASN A 734 -16.13 16.02 -16.48
N CYS A 735 -17.27 16.59 -16.87
CA CYS A 735 -18.33 15.85 -17.56
C CYS A 735 -17.80 15.20 -18.85
N LYS A 736 -17.00 15.94 -19.63
CA LYS A 736 -16.34 15.42 -20.84
C LYS A 736 -15.33 14.31 -20.49
N LYS A 737 -14.42 14.53 -19.52
CA LYS A 737 -13.50 13.47 -19.03
C LYS A 737 -14.26 12.21 -18.59
N CYS A 738 -15.39 12.37 -17.90
CA CYS A 738 -16.22 11.27 -17.43
C CYS A 738 -16.84 10.49 -18.59
N VAL A 739 -17.50 11.16 -19.54
CA VAL A 739 -18.08 10.54 -20.75
C VAL A 739 -17.04 9.82 -21.59
N ASP A 740 -15.90 10.48 -21.87
CA ASP A 740 -14.82 9.89 -22.66
C ASP A 740 -14.18 8.69 -21.96
N SER A 741 -14.12 8.68 -20.63
CA SER A 741 -13.62 7.57 -19.82
C SER A 741 -14.63 6.42 -19.69
N CYS A 742 -15.93 6.69 -19.52
CA CYS A 742 -16.98 5.66 -19.58
C CYS A 742 -16.99 4.95 -20.95
N ARG A 743 -16.88 5.71 -22.05
CA ARG A 743 -16.75 5.17 -23.40
C ARG A 743 -15.55 4.21 -23.51
N LYS A 744 -14.36 4.66 -23.13
CA LYS A 744 -13.13 3.86 -23.22
C LYS A 744 -13.11 2.67 -22.25
N PHE A 745 -13.75 2.80 -21.08
CA PHE A 745 -13.95 1.69 -20.15
C PHE A 745 -14.83 0.59 -20.76
N ILE A 746 -15.94 0.93 -21.42
CA ILE A 746 -16.85 -0.06 -22.06
C ILE A 746 -16.09 -0.87 -23.12
N TRP A 747 -15.32 -0.21 -24.00
CA TRP A 747 -14.48 -0.91 -24.99
C TRP A 747 -13.40 -1.81 -24.36
N ALA A 748 -12.80 -1.40 -23.24
CA ALA A 748 -11.82 -2.23 -22.53
C ALA A 748 -12.51 -3.44 -21.86
N ALA A 749 -13.63 -3.21 -21.17
CA ALA A 749 -14.38 -4.25 -20.50
C ALA A 749 -14.95 -5.29 -21.48
N SER A 750 -15.44 -4.85 -22.65
CA SER A 750 -16.03 -5.75 -23.64
C SER A 750 -15.02 -6.66 -24.34
N ILE A 751 -13.74 -6.26 -24.41
CA ILE A 751 -12.65 -7.14 -24.87
C ILE A 751 -12.37 -8.23 -23.82
N ILE A 752 -12.31 -7.89 -22.52
CA ILE A 752 -12.01 -8.86 -21.45
C ILE A 752 -13.15 -9.85 -21.25
N MET A 753 -14.41 -9.39 -21.25
CA MET A 753 -15.57 -10.22 -20.94
C MET A 753 -15.96 -11.24 -22.04
N ARG A 754 -15.24 -11.24 -23.17
CA ARG A 754 -15.26 -12.33 -24.18
C ARG A 754 -14.74 -13.67 -23.65
N GLN A 755 -14.04 -13.68 -22.52
CA GLN A 755 -13.55 -14.88 -21.84
C GLN A 755 -14.04 -14.93 -20.40
N ARG A 756 -14.10 -16.12 -19.79
CA ARG A 756 -14.41 -16.27 -18.36
C ARG A 756 -13.22 -15.79 -17.51
N THR A 757 -13.45 -14.87 -16.59
CA THR A 757 -12.44 -14.36 -15.63
C THR A 757 -13.07 -14.05 -14.27
N HIS A 758 -12.24 -13.98 -13.22
CA HIS A 758 -12.63 -13.60 -11.85
C HIS A 758 -13.31 -12.23 -11.73
N GLY A 759 -13.18 -11.37 -12.74
CA GLY A 759 -13.71 -10.00 -12.69
C GLY A 759 -15.08 -9.82 -13.34
N ASN A 760 -15.65 -10.83 -14.00
CA ASN A 760 -16.73 -10.59 -14.97
C ASN A 760 -18.05 -10.09 -14.35
N TRP A 761 -18.43 -10.59 -13.16
CA TRP A 761 -19.62 -10.08 -12.45
C TRP A 761 -19.44 -8.59 -12.07
N HIS A 762 -18.27 -8.20 -11.56
CA HIS A 762 -17.97 -6.80 -11.21
C HIS A 762 -17.84 -5.90 -12.44
N ARG A 763 -17.25 -6.38 -13.55
CA ARG A 763 -17.20 -5.62 -14.80
C ARG A 763 -18.59 -5.41 -15.40
N MET A 764 -19.48 -6.40 -15.33
CA MET A 764 -20.88 -6.28 -15.74
C MET A 764 -21.60 -5.16 -14.97
N GLN A 765 -21.45 -5.10 -13.65
CA GLN A 765 -22.01 -4.00 -12.84
C GLN A 765 -21.37 -2.66 -13.17
N ALA A 766 -20.03 -2.59 -13.26
CA ALA A 766 -19.33 -1.37 -13.65
C ALA A 766 -19.73 -0.88 -15.06
N MET A 767 -20.03 -1.78 -16.00
CA MET A 767 -20.56 -1.44 -17.33
C MET A 767 -21.98 -0.89 -17.24
N LEU A 768 -22.86 -1.47 -16.42
CA LEU A 768 -24.18 -0.89 -16.16
C LEU A 768 -24.05 0.51 -15.51
N ALA A 769 -23.14 0.68 -14.55
CA ALA A 769 -22.86 1.97 -13.92
C ALA A 769 -22.29 3.01 -14.91
N ALA A 770 -21.47 2.59 -15.87
CA ALA A 770 -21.00 3.43 -16.97
C ALA A 770 -22.15 3.81 -17.92
N ILE A 771 -23.06 2.88 -18.26
CA ILE A 771 -24.24 3.18 -19.08
C ILE A 771 -25.24 4.08 -18.34
N PHE A 772 -25.44 3.94 -17.03
CA PHE A 772 -26.21 4.91 -16.22
C PHE A 772 -25.59 6.31 -16.22
N THR A 773 -24.25 6.38 -16.16
CA THR A 773 -23.51 7.65 -16.24
C THR A 773 -23.69 8.30 -17.63
N LEU A 774 -23.59 7.50 -18.70
CA LEU A 774 -23.76 7.95 -20.08
C LEU A 774 -25.23 8.29 -20.44
N SER A 775 -26.22 7.59 -19.90
CA SER A 775 -27.65 7.90 -20.12
C SER A 775 -28.07 9.16 -19.36
N THR A 776 -27.48 9.40 -18.20
CA THR A 776 -27.62 10.67 -17.46
C THR A 776 -27.07 11.84 -18.26
N ALA A 777 -25.87 11.71 -18.86
CA ALA A 777 -25.35 12.72 -19.79
C ALA A 777 -26.21 12.87 -21.06
N LYS A 778 -26.64 11.76 -21.68
CA LYS A 778 -27.46 11.76 -22.90
C LYS A 778 -28.93 12.20 -22.68
N THR A 779 -29.34 12.46 -21.45
CA THR A 779 -30.63 13.10 -21.10
C THR A 779 -30.47 14.48 -20.47
N THR A 780 -29.23 15.00 -20.38
CA THR A 780 -28.92 16.33 -19.83
C THR A 780 -28.57 17.27 -20.98
N PRO A 781 -29.38 18.31 -21.29
CA PRO A 781 -29.22 19.11 -22.52
C PRO A 781 -27.82 19.70 -22.72
N ALA A 782 -27.18 20.19 -21.65
CA ALA A 782 -25.82 20.74 -21.71
C ALA A 782 -24.72 19.70 -22.06
N LEU A 783 -25.00 18.39 -21.90
CA LEU A 783 -24.05 17.30 -22.11
C LEU A 783 -24.43 16.39 -23.30
N GLU A 784 -25.60 16.57 -23.89
CA GLU A 784 -26.22 15.63 -24.83
C GLU A 784 -25.35 15.34 -26.07
N ALA A 785 -24.67 16.38 -26.56
CA ALA A 785 -23.77 16.33 -27.72
C ALA A 785 -22.45 15.57 -27.45
N LEU A 786 -22.10 15.31 -26.19
CA LEU A 786 -20.89 14.55 -25.83
C LEU A 786 -21.07 13.03 -26.03
N VAL A 787 -22.32 12.55 -26.19
CA VAL A 787 -22.65 11.11 -26.32
C VAL A 787 -23.40 10.80 -27.63
N PRO A 788 -22.80 11.07 -28.82
CA PRO A 788 -23.43 10.78 -30.12
C PRO A 788 -23.53 9.27 -30.39
N ASP A 789 -22.62 8.48 -29.81
CA ASP A 789 -22.43 7.04 -30.01
C ASP A 789 -23.18 6.16 -29.00
N PHE A 790 -24.10 6.74 -28.22
CA PHE A 790 -24.80 6.06 -27.12
C PHE A 790 -25.43 4.72 -27.51
N ASP A 791 -26.05 4.61 -28.69
CA ASP A 791 -26.71 3.36 -29.12
C ASP A 791 -25.71 2.21 -29.35
N GLU A 792 -24.50 2.53 -29.83
CA GLU A 792 -23.43 1.56 -30.08
C GLU A 792 -22.79 1.10 -28.77
N LEU A 793 -22.58 2.00 -27.82
CA LEU A 793 -22.06 1.65 -26.49
C LEU A 793 -23.04 0.74 -25.72
N VAL A 794 -24.36 0.97 -25.83
CA VAL A 794 -25.35 0.06 -25.21
C VAL A 794 -25.48 -1.26 -25.98
N LYS A 795 -25.31 -1.27 -27.32
CA LYS A 795 -25.22 -2.52 -28.11
C LYS A 795 -24.04 -3.39 -27.67
N GLU A 796 -22.83 -2.82 -27.62
CA GLU A 796 -21.60 -3.52 -27.22
C GLU A 796 -21.73 -4.09 -25.79
N ALA A 797 -22.29 -3.30 -24.86
CA ALA A 797 -22.57 -3.75 -23.50
C ALA A 797 -23.55 -4.93 -23.47
N ILE A 798 -24.67 -4.87 -24.21
CA ILE A 798 -25.62 -5.98 -24.29
C ILE A 798 -24.94 -7.23 -24.89
N GLN A 799 -24.29 -7.11 -26.04
CA GLN A 799 -23.66 -8.24 -26.74
C GLN A 799 -22.58 -8.93 -25.90
N CYS A 800 -21.87 -8.19 -25.06
CA CYS A 800 -20.83 -8.76 -24.21
C CYS A 800 -21.39 -9.42 -22.92
N ILE A 801 -22.55 -8.97 -22.44
CA ILE A 801 -23.20 -9.52 -21.23
C ILE A 801 -24.16 -10.67 -21.59
N GLU A 802 -24.70 -10.73 -22.81
CA GLU A 802 -25.65 -11.76 -23.26
C GLU A 802 -25.17 -13.23 -23.10
N PRO A 803 -23.88 -13.57 -23.31
CA PRO A 803 -23.34 -14.89 -22.98
C PRO A 803 -23.35 -15.26 -21.48
N TRP A 804 -23.52 -14.28 -20.59
CA TRP A 804 -23.52 -14.46 -19.13
C TRP A 804 -24.93 -14.63 -18.55
N ALA A 805 -25.97 -14.30 -19.31
CA ALA A 805 -27.39 -14.45 -18.95
C ALA A 805 -27.71 -15.84 -18.40
N GLY A 806 -27.53 -16.88 -19.23
CA GLY A 806 -27.75 -18.29 -18.88
C GLY A 806 -26.84 -18.86 -17.77
N HIS A 807 -25.98 -18.03 -17.17
CA HIS A 807 -25.12 -18.38 -16.04
C HIS A 807 -25.31 -17.46 -14.82
N CYS A 808 -26.11 -16.39 -14.91
CA CYS A 808 -26.25 -15.37 -13.86
C CYS A 808 -27.55 -14.56 -14.00
N GLU A 809 -28.46 -14.68 -13.03
CA GLU A 809 -29.74 -13.95 -12.97
C GLU A 809 -29.54 -12.41 -12.92
N ALA A 810 -28.45 -11.94 -12.32
CA ALA A 810 -28.07 -10.53 -12.38
C ALA A 810 -27.69 -10.09 -13.81
N ALA A 811 -27.14 -10.99 -14.65
CA ALA A 811 -26.83 -10.69 -16.05
C ALA A 811 -28.10 -10.53 -16.91
N ASP A 812 -29.07 -11.45 -16.79
CA ASP A 812 -30.40 -11.29 -17.39
C ASP A 812 -31.04 -9.93 -17.01
N THR A 813 -30.95 -9.61 -15.72
CA THR A 813 -31.51 -8.37 -15.15
C THR A 813 -30.81 -7.12 -15.71
N VAL A 814 -29.47 -7.12 -15.77
CA VAL A 814 -28.66 -6.05 -16.37
C VAL A 814 -28.99 -5.89 -17.86
N ILE A 815 -29.11 -6.99 -18.61
CA ILE A 815 -29.48 -6.95 -20.04
C ILE A 815 -30.87 -6.35 -20.24
N SER A 816 -31.84 -6.71 -19.38
CA SER A 816 -33.18 -6.13 -19.39
C SER A 816 -33.14 -4.60 -19.16
N MET A 817 -32.41 -4.15 -18.12
CA MET A 817 -32.18 -2.73 -17.85
C MET A 817 -31.54 -2.01 -19.05
N LEU A 818 -30.48 -2.56 -19.64
CA LEU A 818 -29.80 -1.98 -20.81
C LEU A 818 -30.73 -1.87 -22.03
N LYS A 819 -31.53 -2.90 -22.30
CA LYS A 819 -32.54 -2.89 -23.39
C LYS A 819 -33.60 -1.81 -23.13
N THR A 820 -34.09 -1.66 -21.90
CA THR A 820 -35.06 -0.61 -21.51
C THR A 820 -34.49 0.80 -21.60
N ILE A 821 -33.27 1.03 -21.08
CA ILE A 821 -32.56 2.33 -21.17
C ILE A 821 -32.43 2.75 -22.63
N ARG A 822 -31.95 1.85 -23.48
CA ARG A 822 -31.76 2.09 -24.92
C ARG A 822 -33.06 2.49 -25.61
N GLN A 823 -34.17 1.82 -25.29
CA GLN A 823 -35.48 2.15 -25.84
C GLN A 823 -35.97 3.53 -25.37
N LYS A 824 -35.93 3.83 -24.06
CA LYS A 824 -36.45 5.10 -23.52
C LYS A 824 -35.61 6.31 -23.92
N VAL A 825 -34.27 6.23 -23.88
CA VAL A 825 -33.40 7.36 -24.30
C VAL A 825 -33.65 7.71 -25.78
N ARG A 826 -33.85 6.73 -26.65
CA ARG A 826 -34.26 6.95 -28.05
C ARG A 826 -35.60 7.66 -28.23
N VAL A 827 -36.53 7.55 -27.26
CA VAL A 827 -37.82 8.26 -27.28
C VAL A 827 -37.65 9.68 -26.76
N ILE A 828 -36.96 9.86 -25.62
CA ILE A 828 -36.71 11.16 -24.99
C ILE A 828 -35.98 12.09 -25.97
N VAL A 829 -34.89 11.63 -26.58
CA VAL A 829 -34.05 12.39 -27.55
C VAL A 829 -34.72 12.56 -28.93
N ARG A 830 -35.95 12.07 -29.13
CA ARG A 830 -36.77 12.29 -30.33
C ARG A 830 -38.07 13.06 -30.07
N GLY A 831 -38.37 13.36 -28.81
CA GLY A 831 -39.56 14.10 -28.37
C GLY A 831 -39.24 15.47 -27.75
N ALA A 832 -37.96 15.83 -27.72
CA ALA A 832 -37.43 17.16 -27.43
C ALA A 832 -36.84 17.76 -28.72
#